data_AF-A0A3T3D4W4-F1
#
_entry.id   AF-A0A3T3D4W4-F1
#
_cell.length_a   1.000
_cell.length_b   1.000
_cell.length_c   1.000
_cell.angle_alpha   90.00
_cell.angle_beta   90.00
_cell.angle_gamma   90.00
#
_symmetry.space_group_name_H-M   'P 1'
#
loop_
_entity.id
_entity.type
_entity.pdbx_description
1 polymer ?
#
loop_
_entity_poly.entity_id
_entity_poly.type
_entity_poly.pdbx_seq_one_letter_code
_entity_poly.pdbx_strand_id
1 'polypeptide(L)'
;MMSYVDWPPLILRHTYYMAEFETTFADLGLKAPILEALTDLGYEKPSPIQAECIPHLLGGRDVLGMAQTGSGKTAAFSLPLLNNLDPELKAPQILVLAPTRELAVQVAEAMTDFSKHMRGVNVVALYGGQRYDVQLRALRQGPQIVVGTPGRLLDHLKRGTLDLSKLSGLVLDEADEMLRMGFIEDVETIMAQIPEGHQTALFSATMPEAIRRITRRFMKEPQEVRIQSSVTTRPDISQSYWTVWGMRKNEALVRFLEAEDFDAAIIFVRTKNATLEVAEALERSGYNSAALNGDMNQALREQTLERLKDGRLDILIATDVAARGLDVERISLVVNYDIPMDSESYVHRIGRTGRAGRAGRALLFVENRERRLLRNIERTMKLTIPEVELPNAELLGKRRLEKFAAKVQQQLESSDLDQYRALLAKIQPSAEGEELDLETLAAALLKMAQGERPLILPPDAPMRPKREFRDRDDRGPRDRNDRGPRGDREERPRRERRDVGDMQLYRIEVGRDDGVEVRHIVGAIANEGDISSRYIGNIKLFASHSTIELPKGMPGEVLQHFTRTRILNKPMNMQLLGDAVPHAGGERRGGGRSFSGERREGGRNFSGERREGGRGDGRRFSGERRESRGPRRDDSTGRRRFGGDA
;
A
#
# COMPACT_ATOMS: atom_id res chain seq x y z
N MET A 1 -5.94 86.47 -4.79
CA MET A 1 -6.71 86.39 -6.04
C MET A 1 -5.69 85.98 -7.10
N MET A 2 -5.53 84.73 -7.53
CA MET A 2 -6.49 83.72 -7.96
C MET A 2 -6.08 82.29 -7.54
N SER A 3 -7.12 81.46 -7.47
CA SER A 3 -7.27 80.03 -7.16
C SER A 3 -6.16 79.04 -7.55
N TYR A 4 -5.83 78.19 -6.56
CA TYR A 4 -5.26 76.85 -6.72
C TYR A 4 -6.33 75.88 -7.27
N VAL A 5 -5.96 75.04 -8.24
CA VAL A 5 -6.69 73.84 -8.65
C VAL A 5 -5.72 72.67 -8.57
N ASP A 6 -6.04 71.70 -7.70
CA ASP A 6 -5.29 70.49 -7.44
C ASP A 6 -5.30 69.53 -8.64
N TRP A 7 -4.12 69.03 -9.03
CA TRP A 7 -3.95 67.90 -9.94
C TRP A 7 -3.53 66.66 -9.13
N PRO A 8 -4.15 65.49 -9.34
CA PRO A 8 -3.77 64.27 -8.62
C PRO A 8 -2.42 63.71 -9.12
N PRO A 9 -1.63 63.06 -8.24
CA PRO A 9 -0.31 62.54 -8.60
C PRO A 9 -0.43 61.30 -9.49
N LEU A 10 0.13 61.41 -10.70
CA LEU A 10 0.39 60.27 -11.59
C LEU A 10 1.44 59.35 -10.95
N ILE A 11 0.97 58.29 -10.28
CA ILE A 11 1.80 57.16 -9.89
C ILE A 11 2.17 56.40 -11.19
N LEU A 12 3.40 56.59 -11.66
CA LEU A 12 4.01 55.76 -12.70
C LEU A 12 4.14 54.31 -12.21
N ARG A 13 3.10 53.51 -12.41
CA ARG A 13 3.22 52.05 -12.40
C ARG A 13 3.97 51.64 -13.67
N HIS A 14 5.27 51.40 -13.54
CA HIS A 14 6.00 50.59 -14.52
C HIS A 14 5.50 49.15 -14.41
N THR A 15 4.45 48.83 -15.15
CA THR A 15 4.03 47.46 -15.40
C THR A 15 5.07 46.84 -16.33
N TYR A 16 6.04 46.13 -15.77
CA TYR A 16 6.84 45.18 -16.55
C TYR A 16 5.88 44.13 -17.10
N TYR A 17 5.51 44.26 -18.38
CA TYR A 17 5.05 43.13 -19.16
C TYR A 17 6.26 42.19 -19.31
N MET A 18 6.43 41.27 -18.37
CA MET A 18 7.19 40.06 -18.66
C MET A 18 6.32 39.26 -19.63
N ALA A 19 6.65 39.32 -20.92
CA ALA A 19 6.16 38.31 -21.85
C ALA A 19 6.60 36.95 -21.30
N GLU A 20 5.66 36.10 -20.94
CA GLU A 20 5.93 34.68 -20.66
C GLU A 20 6.42 34.08 -21.99
N PHE A 21 7.73 34.00 -22.17
CA PHE A 21 8.30 33.19 -23.25
C PHE A 21 7.95 31.73 -22.95
N GLU A 22 6.97 31.19 -23.67
CA GLU A 22 6.64 29.77 -23.57
C GLU A 22 7.77 28.94 -24.18
N THR A 23 8.57 28.28 -23.33
CA THR A 23 9.67 27.42 -23.78
C THR A 23 9.12 26.20 -24.52
N THR A 24 9.53 26.02 -25.78
CA THR A 24 9.23 24.82 -26.58
C THR A 24 10.36 23.80 -26.49
N PHE A 25 10.12 22.55 -26.92
CA PHE A 25 11.21 21.55 -27.01
C PHE A 25 12.32 21.95 -27.97
N ALA A 26 12.01 22.71 -29.02
CA ALA A 26 13.00 23.21 -29.96
C ALA A 26 13.96 24.21 -29.31
N ASP A 27 13.48 25.00 -28.34
CA ASP A 27 14.28 25.99 -27.60
C ASP A 27 15.28 25.34 -26.64
N LEU A 28 15.12 24.04 -26.34
CA LEU A 28 15.99 23.29 -25.43
C LEU A 28 17.29 22.80 -26.09
N GLY A 29 17.43 22.93 -27.41
CA GLY A 29 18.68 22.57 -28.12
C GLY A 29 18.87 21.08 -28.40
N LEU A 30 17.77 20.33 -28.57
CA LEU A 30 17.80 18.91 -28.92
C LEU A 30 18.06 18.69 -30.42
N LYS A 31 18.72 17.58 -30.78
CA LYS A 31 18.95 17.15 -32.17
C LYS A 31 17.62 16.92 -32.91
N ALA A 32 17.61 17.23 -34.22
CA ALA A 32 16.41 17.13 -35.07
C ALA A 32 15.68 15.76 -35.04
N PRO A 33 16.37 14.60 -35.06
CA PRO A 33 15.68 13.30 -34.98
C PRO A 33 14.86 13.10 -33.69
N ILE A 34 15.31 13.71 -32.58
CA ILE A 34 14.61 13.64 -31.29
C ILE A 34 13.37 14.52 -31.33
N LEU A 35 13.47 15.73 -31.90
CA LEU A 35 12.33 16.64 -32.06
C LEU A 35 11.24 16.05 -32.97
N GLU A 36 11.64 15.35 -34.03
CA GLU A 36 10.71 14.62 -34.90
C GLU A 36 9.98 13.50 -34.15
N ALA A 37 10.71 12.74 -33.31
CA ALA A 37 10.11 11.68 -32.49
C ALA A 37 9.11 12.25 -31.46
N LEU A 38 9.45 13.39 -30.84
CA LEU A 38 8.54 14.08 -29.92
C LEU A 38 7.26 14.56 -30.62
N THR A 39 7.38 15.04 -31.85
CA THR A 39 6.23 15.46 -32.66
C THR A 39 5.31 14.28 -33.00
N ASP A 40 5.88 13.14 -33.42
CA ASP A 40 5.15 11.89 -33.68
C ASP A 40 4.37 11.40 -32.44
N LEU A 41 4.96 11.58 -31.25
CA LEU A 41 4.38 11.18 -29.97
C LEU A 41 3.39 12.21 -29.39
N GLY A 42 3.19 13.35 -30.05
CA GLY A 42 2.27 14.40 -29.61
C GLY A 42 2.79 15.25 -28.44
N TYR A 43 4.11 15.35 -28.24
CA TYR A 43 4.69 16.25 -27.25
C TYR A 43 4.65 17.70 -27.74
N GLU A 44 3.74 18.50 -27.19
CA GLU A 44 3.62 19.92 -27.55
C GLU A 44 4.57 20.81 -26.74
N LYS A 45 4.51 20.69 -25.40
CA LYS A 45 5.24 21.58 -24.47
C LYS A 45 5.97 20.77 -23.41
N PRO A 46 7.19 21.18 -23.00
CA PRO A 46 7.91 20.54 -21.92
C PRO A 46 7.21 20.77 -20.58
N SER A 47 7.09 19.72 -19.78
CA SER A 47 6.62 19.85 -18.40
C SER A 47 7.65 20.61 -17.53
N PRO A 48 7.27 21.12 -16.34
CA PRO A 48 8.20 21.87 -15.48
C PRO A 48 9.49 21.10 -15.16
N ILE A 49 9.39 19.79 -14.88
CA ILE A 49 10.58 18.96 -14.63
C ILE A 49 11.45 18.81 -15.90
N GLN A 50 10.85 18.75 -17.09
CA GLN A 50 11.58 18.66 -18.35
C GLN A 50 12.29 19.98 -18.67
N ALA A 51 11.59 21.11 -18.56
CA ALA A 51 12.14 22.44 -18.82
C ALA A 51 13.31 22.77 -17.89
N GLU A 52 13.23 22.36 -16.62
CA GLU A 52 14.32 22.58 -15.66
C GLU A 52 15.47 21.56 -15.84
N CYS A 53 15.20 20.26 -15.96
CA CYS A 53 16.27 19.25 -16.01
C CYS A 53 17.04 19.19 -17.33
N ILE A 54 16.36 19.32 -18.48
CA ILE A 54 16.96 19.06 -19.80
C ILE A 54 18.20 19.95 -20.06
N PRO A 55 18.16 21.29 -19.84
CA PRO A 55 19.34 22.13 -20.09
C PRO A 55 20.56 21.76 -19.24
N HIS A 56 20.35 21.34 -17.98
CA HIS A 56 21.44 20.92 -17.10
C HIS A 56 22.07 19.62 -17.57
N LEU A 57 21.25 18.65 -17.99
CA LEU A 57 21.72 17.38 -18.51
C LEU A 57 22.42 17.53 -19.87
N LEU A 58 21.91 18.36 -20.78
CA LEU A 58 22.61 18.67 -22.04
C LEU A 58 23.98 19.29 -21.80
N GLY A 59 24.11 20.14 -20.76
CA GLY A 59 25.37 20.74 -20.35
C GLY A 59 26.35 19.78 -19.65
N GLY A 60 26.03 18.48 -19.54
CA GLY A 60 26.90 17.48 -18.93
C GLY A 60 26.97 17.52 -17.39
N ARG A 61 26.05 18.23 -16.72
CA ARG A 61 25.98 18.25 -15.25
C ARG A 61 25.17 17.08 -14.73
N ASP A 62 25.53 16.59 -13.54
CA ASP A 62 24.67 15.67 -12.80
C ASP A 62 23.39 16.38 -12.36
N VAL A 63 22.28 15.65 -12.29
CA VAL A 63 20.98 16.20 -11.90
C VAL A 63 20.32 15.34 -10.85
N LEU A 64 19.86 15.98 -9.77
CA LEU A 64 18.96 15.39 -8.78
C LEU A 64 17.54 15.95 -9.02
N GLY A 65 16.70 15.17 -9.69
CA GLY A 65 15.33 15.53 -10.00
C GLY A 65 14.34 15.02 -8.94
N MET A 66 13.72 15.93 -8.21
CA MET A 66 12.65 15.61 -7.25
C MET A 66 11.28 15.99 -7.82
N ALA A 67 10.56 14.96 -8.26
CA ALA A 67 9.19 15.10 -8.77
C ALA A 67 8.39 13.79 -8.61
N GLN A 68 7.06 13.92 -8.55
CA GLN A 68 6.13 12.80 -8.47
C GLN A 68 6.11 11.97 -9.76
N THR A 69 5.54 10.77 -9.69
CA THR A 69 5.30 9.94 -10.88
C THR A 69 4.33 10.64 -11.84
N GLY A 70 4.49 10.41 -13.14
CA GLY A 70 3.65 11.05 -14.17
C GLY A 70 4.00 12.51 -14.48
N SER A 71 5.01 13.12 -13.84
CA SER A 71 5.45 14.50 -14.16
C SER A 71 6.26 14.61 -15.45
N GLY A 72 6.53 13.49 -16.14
CA GLY A 72 7.34 13.45 -17.35
C GLY A 72 8.85 13.26 -17.11
N LYS A 73 9.24 12.67 -15.97
CA LYS A 73 10.64 12.37 -15.59
C LYS A 73 11.39 11.55 -16.65
N THR A 74 10.73 10.56 -17.24
CA THR A 74 11.33 9.70 -18.27
C THR A 74 11.87 10.52 -19.43
N ALA A 75 11.05 11.37 -20.05
CA ALA A 75 11.52 12.28 -21.09
C ALA A 75 12.57 13.28 -20.57
N ALA A 76 12.45 13.76 -19.33
CA ALA A 76 13.38 14.72 -18.75
C ALA A 76 14.83 14.19 -18.69
N PHE A 77 15.04 12.89 -18.47
CA PHE A 77 16.38 12.28 -18.53
C PHE A 77 16.71 11.64 -19.87
N SER A 78 15.75 11.02 -20.55
CA SER A 78 16.01 10.26 -21.77
C SER A 78 16.45 11.17 -22.92
N LEU A 79 15.75 12.29 -23.15
CA LEU A 79 16.02 13.19 -24.27
C LEU A 79 17.45 13.76 -24.27
N PRO A 80 17.97 14.34 -23.16
CA PRO A 80 19.33 14.87 -23.15
C PRO A 80 20.41 13.79 -23.22
N LEU A 81 20.17 12.60 -22.64
CA LEU A 81 21.13 11.49 -22.74
C LEU A 81 21.17 10.92 -24.16
N LEU A 82 20.02 10.74 -24.81
CA LEU A 82 19.93 10.36 -26.23
C LEU A 82 20.60 11.40 -27.14
N ASN A 83 20.47 12.68 -26.82
CA ASN A 83 21.11 13.74 -27.57
C ASN A 83 22.65 13.59 -27.59
N ASN A 84 23.24 13.15 -26.49
CA ASN A 84 24.69 13.02 -26.34
C ASN A 84 25.24 11.62 -26.72
N LEU A 85 24.35 10.69 -27.07
CA LEU A 85 24.70 9.32 -27.47
C LEU A 85 25.34 9.29 -28.88
N ASP A 86 26.32 8.41 -29.06
CA ASP A 86 26.94 8.08 -30.34
C ASP A 86 26.31 6.79 -30.93
N PRO A 87 25.51 6.88 -32.00
CA PRO A 87 24.86 5.70 -32.57
C PRO A 87 25.82 4.68 -33.20
N GLU A 88 27.02 5.11 -33.63
CA GLU A 88 27.99 4.23 -34.31
C GLU A 88 28.72 3.31 -33.34
N LEU A 89 28.85 3.71 -32.08
CA LEU A 89 29.49 2.92 -31.03
C LEU A 89 28.53 1.84 -30.49
N LYS A 90 28.71 0.60 -30.95
CA LYS A 90 27.95 -0.59 -30.53
C LYS A 90 28.37 -1.11 -29.15
N ALA A 91 28.19 -0.29 -28.12
CA ALA A 91 28.43 -0.63 -26.73
C ALA A 91 27.45 0.13 -25.81
N PRO A 92 27.10 -0.40 -24.63
CA PRO A 92 26.29 0.31 -23.66
C PRO A 92 26.91 1.66 -23.28
N GLN A 93 26.19 2.74 -23.58
CA GLN A 93 26.55 4.13 -23.29
C GLN A 93 25.62 4.72 -22.22
N ILE A 94 24.36 4.30 -22.19
CA ILE A 94 23.36 4.73 -21.21
C ILE A 94 22.87 3.52 -20.42
N LEU A 95 22.88 3.64 -19.08
CA LEU A 95 22.35 2.65 -18.15
C LEU A 95 21.26 3.28 -17.31
N VAL A 96 20.06 2.71 -17.33
CA VAL A 96 18.94 3.15 -16.49
C VAL A 96 18.58 2.05 -15.50
N LEU A 97 18.68 2.35 -14.20
CA LEU A 97 18.23 1.48 -13.14
C LEU A 97 16.78 1.83 -12.79
N ALA A 98 15.90 0.84 -12.86
CA ALA A 98 14.51 0.95 -12.48
C ALA A 98 14.16 -0.09 -11.39
N PRO A 99 13.33 0.24 -10.38
CA PRO A 99 12.99 -0.65 -9.27
C PRO A 99 12.21 -1.90 -9.70
N THR A 100 11.40 -1.82 -10.75
CA THR A 100 10.54 -2.93 -11.17
C THR A 100 10.72 -3.27 -12.64
N ARG A 101 10.24 -4.46 -13.02
CA ARG A 101 10.35 -4.98 -14.39
C ARG A 101 9.49 -4.15 -15.34
N GLU A 102 8.32 -3.75 -14.88
CA GLU A 102 7.32 -2.99 -15.62
C GLU A 102 7.85 -1.60 -15.93
N LEU A 103 8.44 -0.94 -14.94
CA LEU A 103 9.07 0.36 -15.16
C LEU A 103 10.29 0.24 -16.07
N ALA A 104 11.09 -0.83 -15.95
CA ALA A 104 12.20 -1.07 -16.87
C ALA A 104 11.73 -1.25 -18.33
N VAL A 105 10.63 -1.96 -18.56
CA VAL A 105 10.02 -2.13 -19.88
C VAL A 105 9.48 -0.80 -20.39
N GLN A 106 8.73 -0.05 -19.57
CA GLN A 106 8.17 1.25 -19.95
C GLN A 106 9.24 2.27 -20.33
N VAL A 107 10.31 2.35 -19.54
CA VAL A 107 11.43 3.25 -19.85
C VAL A 107 12.15 2.80 -21.11
N ALA A 108 12.30 1.49 -21.35
CA ALA A 108 12.89 0.97 -22.57
C ALA A 108 12.04 1.26 -23.81
N GLU A 109 10.71 1.08 -23.72
CA GLU A 109 9.75 1.42 -24.78
C GLU A 109 9.81 2.92 -25.07
N ALA A 110 9.69 3.77 -24.05
CA ALA A 110 9.78 5.22 -24.22
C ALA A 110 11.11 5.67 -24.86
N MET A 111 12.24 5.11 -24.43
CA MET A 111 13.54 5.43 -25.04
C MET A 111 13.66 4.91 -26.48
N THR A 112 12.98 3.81 -26.81
CA THR A 112 12.89 3.29 -28.19
C THR A 112 12.10 4.27 -29.05
N ASP A 113 10.97 4.75 -28.56
CA ASP A 113 10.13 5.71 -29.26
C ASP A 113 10.85 7.06 -29.45
N PHE A 114 11.50 7.58 -28.41
CA PHE A 114 12.31 8.81 -28.50
C PHE A 114 13.50 8.70 -29.44
N SER A 115 14.00 7.48 -29.70
CA SER A 115 15.13 7.22 -30.60
C SER A 115 14.71 6.65 -31.96
N LYS A 116 13.40 6.58 -32.27
CA LYS A 116 12.85 6.00 -33.51
C LYS A 116 13.50 6.54 -34.80
N HIS A 117 13.85 7.83 -34.82
CA HIS A 117 14.49 8.48 -35.97
C HIS A 117 16.03 8.50 -35.90
N MET A 118 16.63 7.92 -34.85
CA MET A 118 18.07 7.75 -34.69
C MET A 118 18.51 6.37 -35.20
N ARG A 119 19.09 6.33 -36.40
CA ARG A 119 19.59 5.06 -36.97
C ARG A 119 20.73 4.49 -36.14
N GLY A 120 20.68 3.18 -35.91
CA GLY A 120 21.74 2.43 -35.21
C GLY A 120 21.59 2.37 -33.70
N VAL A 121 20.62 3.08 -33.10
CA VAL A 121 20.37 3.04 -31.65
C VAL A 121 19.49 1.84 -31.30
N ASN A 122 19.94 1.03 -30.35
CA ASN A 122 19.21 -0.13 -29.85
C ASN A 122 19.07 -0.02 -28.32
N VAL A 123 17.86 -0.32 -27.84
CA VAL A 123 17.50 -0.35 -26.43
C VAL A 123 17.26 -1.79 -26.00
N VAL A 124 17.77 -2.18 -24.82
CA VAL A 124 17.46 -3.48 -24.22
C VAL A 124 16.98 -3.31 -22.79
N ALA A 125 15.93 -4.06 -22.43
CA ALA A 125 15.45 -4.19 -21.06
C ALA A 125 16.00 -5.47 -20.40
N LEU A 126 16.64 -5.35 -19.24
CA LEU A 126 17.23 -6.45 -18.47
C LEU A 126 16.58 -6.57 -17.09
N TYR A 127 15.71 -7.55 -16.93
CA TYR A 127 15.00 -7.76 -15.69
C TYR A 127 14.84 -9.25 -15.30
N GLY A 128 14.53 -9.50 -14.03
CA GLY A 128 14.30 -10.86 -13.50
C GLY A 128 13.12 -11.58 -14.18
N GLY A 129 13.06 -12.90 -14.11
CA GLY A 129 11.89 -13.68 -14.59
C GLY A 129 11.86 -13.99 -16.09
N GLN A 130 12.56 -13.23 -16.93
CA GLN A 130 12.81 -13.60 -18.33
C GLN A 130 14.01 -14.56 -18.43
N ARG A 131 14.02 -15.44 -19.45
CA ARG A 131 15.10 -16.42 -19.67
C ARG A 131 16.39 -15.72 -20.10
N TYR A 132 17.53 -16.19 -19.57
CA TYR A 132 18.86 -15.61 -19.83
C TYR A 132 19.24 -15.61 -21.31
N ASP A 133 18.86 -16.64 -22.07
CA ASP A 133 19.21 -16.78 -23.50
C ASP A 133 18.63 -15.67 -24.38
N VAL A 134 17.50 -15.09 -23.99
CA VAL A 134 16.90 -13.95 -24.68
C VAL A 134 17.73 -12.69 -24.42
N GLN A 135 18.07 -12.43 -23.15
CA GLN A 135 18.87 -11.27 -22.73
C GLN A 135 20.30 -11.32 -23.30
N LEU A 136 20.92 -12.49 -23.32
CA LEU A 136 22.26 -12.68 -23.90
C LEU A 136 22.27 -12.44 -25.41
N ARG A 137 21.21 -12.84 -26.13
CA ARG A 137 21.08 -12.56 -27.56
C ARG A 137 20.95 -11.06 -27.82
N ALA A 138 20.13 -10.36 -27.04
CA ALA A 138 19.99 -8.91 -27.16
C ALA A 138 21.30 -8.17 -26.82
N LEU A 139 22.00 -8.55 -25.75
CA LEU A 139 23.29 -7.94 -25.39
C LEU A 139 24.38 -8.13 -26.46
N ARG A 140 24.39 -9.27 -27.15
CA ARG A 140 25.34 -9.54 -28.26
C ARG A 140 25.14 -8.62 -29.46
N GLN A 141 23.99 -7.98 -29.59
CA GLN A 141 23.74 -7.00 -30.68
C GLN A 141 24.45 -5.66 -30.42
N GLY A 142 25.04 -5.46 -29.22
CA GLY A 142 25.74 -4.23 -28.85
C GLY A 142 24.79 -3.05 -28.61
N PRO A 143 23.77 -3.20 -27.74
CA PRO A 143 22.82 -2.12 -27.49
C PRO A 143 23.51 -0.93 -26.83
N GLN A 144 23.15 0.28 -27.26
CA GLN A 144 23.67 1.52 -26.69
C GLN A 144 22.97 1.90 -25.39
N ILE A 145 21.72 1.45 -25.21
CA ILE A 145 20.92 1.77 -24.03
C ILE A 145 20.53 0.47 -23.35
N VAL A 146 20.83 0.38 -22.06
CA VAL A 146 20.45 -0.73 -21.20
C VAL A 146 19.56 -0.18 -20.09
N VAL A 147 18.34 -0.68 -19.99
CA VAL A 147 17.40 -0.38 -18.90
C VAL A 147 17.23 -1.65 -18.08
N GLY A 148 17.29 -1.61 -16.76
CA GLY A 148 17.14 -2.85 -16.01
C GLY A 148 16.93 -2.72 -14.52
N THR A 149 16.53 -3.85 -13.92
CA THR A 149 16.38 -3.98 -12.47
C THR A 149 17.74 -4.27 -11.81
N PRO A 150 18.07 -3.68 -10.64
CA PRO A 150 19.39 -3.79 -10.03
C PRO A 150 19.92 -5.23 -9.92
N GLY A 151 19.15 -6.15 -9.35
CA GLY A 151 19.59 -7.54 -9.19
C GLY A 151 19.94 -8.25 -10.51
N ARG A 152 19.16 -8.03 -11.58
CA ARG A 152 19.44 -8.65 -12.90
C ARG A 152 20.66 -8.00 -13.57
N LEU A 153 20.82 -6.69 -13.46
CA LEU A 153 21.99 -5.99 -14.00
C LEU A 153 23.27 -6.47 -13.31
N LEU A 154 23.24 -6.55 -11.97
CA LEU A 154 24.37 -7.03 -11.19
C LEU A 154 24.76 -8.47 -11.55
N ASP A 155 23.78 -9.34 -11.78
CA ASP A 155 23.99 -10.70 -12.28
C ASP A 155 24.73 -10.72 -13.64
N HIS A 156 24.34 -9.87 -14.59
CA HIS A 156 24.97 -9.78 -15.91
C HIS A 156 26.41 -9.23 -15.84
N LEU A 157 26.66 -8.27 -14.94
CA LEU A 157 27.99 -7.72 -14.65
C LEU A 157 28.91 -8.78 -14.04
N LYS A 158 28.45 -9.49 -13.01
CA LYS A 158 29.21 -10.58 -12.36
C LYS A 158 29.59 -11.70 -13.32
N ARG A 159 28.76 -11.95 -14.34
CA ARG A 159 29.01 -12.96 -15.39
C ARG A 159 29.88 -12.45 -16.54
N GLY A 160 30.23 -11.16 -16.58
CA GLY A 160 30.97 -10.54 -17.69
C GLY A 160 30.18 -10.47 -19.00
N THR A 161 28.85 -10.54 -18.93
CA THR A 161 27.96 -10.53 -20.11
C THR A 161 27.44 -9.14 -20.46
N LEU A 162 27.55 -8.20 -19.52
CA LEU A 162 27.32 -6.77 -19.70
C LEU A 162 28.65 -6.06 -19.44
N ASP A 163 29.11 -5.28 -20.41
CA ASP A 163 30.29 -4.43 -20.28
C ASP A 163 29.84 -2.96 -20.22
N LEU A 164 30.27 -2.26 -19.17
CA LEU A 164 29.96 -0.84 -18.92
C LEU A 164 31.17 0.07 -19.15
N SER A 165 32.25 -0.43 -19.76
CA SER A 165 33.48 0.33 -20.01
C SER A 165 33.30 1.59 -20.85
N LYS A 166 32.21 1.68 -21.61
CA LYS A 166 31.85 2.81 -22.49
C LYS A 166 30.67 3.64 -21.98
N LEU A 167 30.27 3.42 -20.72
CA LEU A 167 29.16 4.15 -20.14
C LEU A 167 29.48 5.64 -19.98
N SER A 168 28.61 6.48 -20.51
CA SER A 168 28.66 7.95 -20.38
C SER A 168 27.49 8.51 -19.59
N GLY A 169 26.36 7.79 -19.51
CA GLY A 169 25.16 8.20 -18.79
C GLY A 169 24.62 7.13 -17.85
N LEU A 170 24.34 7.50 -16.62
CA LEU A 170 23.69 6.68 -15.61
C LEU A 170 22.41 7.35 -15.10
N VAL A 171 21.31 6.59 -15.04
CA VAL A 171 20.05 7.06 -14.48
C VAL A 171 19.60 6.14 -13.35
N LEU A 172 19.21 6.72 -12.22
CA LEU A 172 18.50 6.03 -11.14
C LEU A 172 17.07 6.57 -11.11
N ASP A 173 16.12 5.83 -11.66
CA ASP A 173 14.71 6.21 -11.65
C ASP A 173 13.98 5.57 -10.45
N GLU A 174 13.07 6.32 -9.83
CA GLU A 174 12.38 5.95 -8.59
C GLU A 174 13.34 5.39 -7.50
N ALA A 175 14.39 6.15 -7.19
CA ALA A 175 15.47 5.69 -6.31
C ALA A 175 15.00 5.35 -4.88
N ASP A 176 14.01 6.07 -4.36
CA ASP A 176 13.34 5.78 -3.09
C ASP A 176 12.59 4.44 -3.11
N GLU A 177 12.00 4.05 -4.24
CA GLU A 177 11.41 2.72 -4.41
C GLU A 177 12.48 1.62 -4.41
N MET A 178 13.62 1.83 -5.05
CA MET A 178 14.74 0.88 -4.99
C MET A 178 15.20 0.65 -3.54
N LEU A 179 15.20 1.70 -2.71
CA LEU A 179 15.48 1.58 -1.27
C LEU A 179 14.40 0.75 -0.56
N ARG A 180 13.11 1.03 -0.80
CA ARG A 180 12.00 0.30 -0.19
C ARG A 180 12.00 -1.19 -0.54
N MET A 181 12.49 -1.53 -1.73
CA MET A 181 12.60 -2.92 -2.21
C MET A 181 13.88 -3.62 -1.70
N GLY A 182 14.75 -2.91 -0.99
CA GLY A 182 15.99 -3.47 -0.45
C GLY A 182 17.11 -3.60 -1.48
N PHE A 183 17.03 -2.93 -2.63
CA PHE A 183 18.05 -2.99 -3.69
C PHE A 183 19.23 -2.04 -3.49
N ILE A 184 19.30 -1.37 -2.35
CA ILE A 184 20.29 -0.30 -2.12
C ILE A 184 21.74 -0.81 -2.24
N GLU A 185 22.03 -2.01 -1.74
CA GLU A 185 23.36 -2.63 -1.82
C GLU A 185 23.72 -3.02 -3.26
N ASP A 186 22.74 -3.54 -4.01
CA ASP A 186 22.92 -3.89 -5.43
C ASP A 186 23.20 -2.63 -6.25
N VAL A 187 22.47 -1.54 -6.00
CA VAL A 187 22.69 -0.24 -6.65
C VAL A 187 24.09 0.29 -6.35
N GLU A 188 24.50 0.34 -5.08
CA GLU A 188 25.85 0.79 -4.71
C GLU A 188 26.95 -0.08 -5.36
N THR A 189 26.72 -1.38 -5.50
CA THR A 189 27.65 -2.32 -6.14
C THR A 189 27.76 -2.12 -7.65
N ILE A 190 26.64 -1.81 -8.33
CA ILE A 190 26.63 -1.46 -9.76
C ILE A 190 27.39 -0.15 -9.96
N MET A 191 27.07 0.89 -9.18
CA MET A 191 27.70 2.20 -9.30
C MET A 191 29.21 2.15 -9.08
N ALA A 192 29.68 1.27 -8.18
CA ALA A 192 31.11 1.07 -7.93
C ALA A 192 31.88 0.40 -9.10
N GLN A 193 31.19 -0.22 -10.05
CA GLN A 193 31.80 -0.85 -11.23
C GLN A 193 31.78 0.07 -12.47
N ILE A 194 31.11 1.21 -12.40
CA ILE A 194 30.99 2.15 -13.51
C ILE A 194 32.29 2.98 -13.62
N PRO A 195 32.84 3.19 -14.83
CA PRO A 195 34.03 4.01 -15.04
C PRO A 195 33.89 5.44 -14.51
N GLU A 196 35.00 6.05 -14.11
CA GLU A 196 35.04 7.49 -13.83
C GLU A 196 34.77 8.30 -15.11
N GLY A 197 34.06 9.44 -14.98
CA GLY A 197 33.75 10.31 -16.12
C GLY A 197 32.39 10.06 -16.79
N HIS A 198 31.43 9.47 -16.07
CA HIS A 198 30.03 9.40 -16.49
C HIS A 198 29.20 10.53 -15.87
N GLN A 199 28.09 10.87 -16.53
CA GLN A 199 27.06 11.76 -16.02
C GLN A 199 25.99 10.94 -15.28
N THR A 200 25.56 11.40 -14.11
CA THR A 200 24.51 10.75 -13.31
C THR A 200 23.26 11.61 -13.17
N ALA A 201 22.11 11.03 -13.46
CA ALA A 201 20.80 11.62 -13.19
C ALA A 201 20.03 10.76 -12.18
N LEU A 202 19.68 11.31 -11.03
CA LEU A 202 18.91 10.62 -9.99
C LEU A 202 17.53 11.25 -9.88
N PHE A 203 16.50 10.41 -10.04
CA PHE A 203 15.11 10.82 -9.90
C PHE A 203 14.44 10.09 -8.73
N SER A 204 13.81 10.85 -7.85
CA SER A 204 13.18 10.31 -6.64
C SER A 204 12.01 11.20 -6.21
N ALA A 205 10.93 10.63 -5.68
CA ALA A 205 9.85 11.43 -5.11
C ALA A 205 10.25 11.97 -3.73
N THR A 206 11.03 11.19 -2.99
CA THR A 206 11.48 11.50 -1.63
C THR A 206 13.00 11.44 -1.50
N MET A 207 13.55 12.04 -0.42
CA MET A 207 15.00 12.03 -0.14
C MET A 207 15.33 11.47 1.27
N PRO A 208 15.13 10.16 1.50
CA PRO A 208 15.63 9.48 2.70
C PRO A 208 17.16 9.59 2.81
N GLU A 209 17.70 9.41 4.03
CA GLU A 209 19.14 9.54 4.29
C GLU A 209 20.01 8.58 3.44
N ALA A 210 19.48 7.40 3.11
CA ALA A 210 20.16 6.46 2.22
C ALA A 210 20.34 7.01 0.79
N ILE A 211 19.31 7.66 0.23
CA ILE A 211 19.38 8.30 -1.10
C ILE A 211 20.30 9.53 -1.06
N ARG A 212 20.27 10.31 0.02
CA ARG A 212 21.20 11.43 0.24
C ARG A 212 22.66 10.94 0.30
N ARG A 213 22.91 9.79 0.91
CA ARG A 213 24.25 9.17 0.93
C ARG A 213 24.70 8.76 -0.47
N ILE A 214 23.83 8.15 -1.28
CA ILE A 214 24.15 7.82 -2.68
C ILE A 214 24.51 9.08 -3.46
N THR A 215 23.66 10.11 -3.36
CA THR A 215 23.87 11.40 -4.03
C THR A 215 25.25 11.99 -3.69
N ARG A 216 25.60 12.07 -2.40
CA ARG A 216 26.89 12.63 -1.95
C ARG A 216 28.11 11.81 -2.35
N ARG A 217 27.96 10.49 -2.51
CA ARG A 217 29.07 9.58 -2.77
C ARG A 217 29.36 9.40 -4.25
N PHE A 218 28.32 9.39 -5.08
CA PHE A 218 28.43 8.98 -6.48
C PHE A 218 28.09 10.07 -7.50
N MET A 219 27.58 11.23 -7.07
CA MET A 219 27.28 12.35 -7.98
C MET A 219 28.25 13.51 -7.77
N LYS A 220 28.54 14.24 -8.84
CA LYS A 220 29.46 15.38 -8.86
C LYS A 220 28.68 16.70 -8.95
N GLU A 221 28.65 17.44 -7.84
CA GLU A 221 27.99 18.76 -7.74
C GLU A 221 26.61 18.80 -8.44
N PRO A 222 25.69 17.89 -8.08
CA PRO A 222 24.46 17.72 -8.84
C PRO A 222 23.57 18.95 -8.73
N GLN A 223 23.00 19.36 -9.85
CA GLN A 223 21.94 20.36 -9.86
C GLN A 223 20.68 19.76 -9.23
N GLU A 224 20.26 20.31 -8.09
CA GLU A 224 18.97 19.94 -7.49
C GLU A 224 17.83 20.67 -8.21
N VAL A 225 16.90 19.90 -8.75
CA VAL A 225 15.66 20.39 -9.36
C VAL A 225 14.49 19.91 -8.51
N ARG A 226 13.72 20.85 -7.95
CA ARG A 226 12.62 20.54 -7.01
C ARG A 226 11.31 21.04 -7.57
N ILE A 227 10.56 20.17 -8.22
CA ILE A 227 9.21 20.50 -8.64
C ILE A 227 8.29 20.25 -7.45
N GLN A 228 7.90 21.33 -6.78
CA GLN A 228 6.89 21.24 -5.74
C GLN A 228 5.61 20.70 -6.36
N SER A 229 5.11 19.59 -5.83
CA SER A 229 3.73 19.19 -6.07
C SER A 229 2.85 20.30 -5.52
N SER A 230 2.29 21.15 -6.39
CA SER A 230 1.12 21.88 -5.97
C SER A 230 0.08 20.81 -5.67
N VAL A 231 -0.30 20.66 -4.40
CA VAL A 231 -1.38 19.76 -3.98
C VAL A 231 -2.66 20.02 -4.81
N THR A 232 -2.72 21.22 -5.40
CA THR A 232 -3.73 21.79 -6.30
C THR A 232 -3.71 21.31 -7.75
N THR A 233 -2.65 20.65 -8.26
CA THR A 233 -2.68 19.99 -9.59
C THR A 233 -2.72 18.47 -9.46
N ARG A 234 -3.55 17.98 -8.54
CA ARG A 234 -3.96 16.58 -8.62
C ARG A 234 -4.87 16.45 -9.84
N PRO A 235 -4.72 15.43 -10.69
CA PRO A 235 -5.82 15.04 -11.56
C PRO A 235 -7.07 14.86 -10.72
N ASP A 236 -8.23 15.05 -11.34
CA ASP A 236 -9.57 15.11 -10.74
C ASP A 236 -9.96 13.77 -10.06
N ILE A 237 -9.23 13.39 -8.99
CA ILE A 237 -9.36 12.14 -8.25
C ILE A 237 -10.22 12.39 -7.02
N SER A 238 -11.49 12.03 -7.14
CA SER A 238 -12.43 12.00 -6.02
C SER A 238 -12.01 10.91 -5.04
N GLN A 239 -11.67 11.29 -3.81
CA GLN A 239 -11.25 10.37 -2.75
C GLN A 239 -12.37 10.21 -1.73
N SER A 240 -12.61 8.99 -1.28
CA SER A 240 -13.60 8.67 -0.25
C SER A 240 -13.13 7.48 0.58
N TYR A 241 -13.63 7.35 1.81
CA TYR A 241 -13.38 6.19 2.65
C TYR A 241 -14.68 5.60 3.20
N TRP A 242 -14.70 4.28 3.36
CA TRP A 242 -15.78 3.56 4.00
C TRP A 242 -15.28 2.90 5.29
N THR A 243 -15.97 3.13 6.40
CA THR A 243 -15.68 2.44 7.65
C THR A 243 -16.25 1.02 7.60
N VAL A 244 -15.37 0.02 7.64
CA VAL A 244 -15.77 -1.39 7.63
C VAL A 244 -16.47 -1.72 8.94
N TRP A 245 -17.79 -1.94 8.87
CA TRP A 245 -18.60 -2.28 10.02
C TRP A 245 -19.80 -3.14 9.62
N GLY A 246 -20.11 -4.17 10.40
CA GLY A 246 -21.30 -5.04 10.23
C GLY A 246 -21.30 -6.00 9.03
N MET A 247 -20.64 -5.66 7.93
CA MET A 247 -20.59 -6.45 6.68
C MET A 247 -19.16 -6.88 6.34
N ARG A 248 -19.02 -8.03 5.65
CA ARG A 248 -17.72 -8.48 5.13
C ARG A 248 -17.26 -7.55 4.01
N LYS A 249 -15.95 -7.27 3.95
CA LYS A 249 -15.36 -6.40 2.92
C LYS A 249 -15.70 -6.86 1.49
N ASN A 250 -15.73 -8.16 1.22
CA ASN A 250 -16.06 -8.71 -0.11
C ASN A 250 -17.50 -8.36 -0.56
N GLU A 251 -18.46 -8.47 0.35
CA GLU A 251 -19.87 -8.12 0.06
C GLU A 251 -19.99 -6.61 -0.17
N ALA A 252 -19.33 -5.80 0.66
CA ALA A 252 -19.31 -4.35 0.49
C ALA A 252 -18.66 -3.95 -0.84
N LEU A 253 -17.54 -4.58 -1.21
CA LEU A 253 -16.85 -4.35 -2.46
C LEU A 253 -17.77 -4.58 -3.68
N VAL A 254 -18.51 -5.68 -3.70
CA VAL A 254 -19.48 -5.96 -4.78
C VAL A 254 -20.54 -4.87 -4.89
N ARG A 255 -21.05 -4.37 -3.75
CA ARG A 255 -22.03 -3.27 -3.74
C ARG A 255 -21.45 -1.96 -4.27
N PHE A 256 -20.22 -1.62 -3.90
CA PHE A 256 -19.54 -0.43 -4.43
C PHE A 256 -19.30 -0.55 -5.93
N LEU A 257 -18.81 -1.70 -6.40
CA LEU A 257 -18.59 -1.95 -7.83
C LEU A 257 -19.90 -1.90 -8.64
N GLU A 258 -21.02 -2.33 -8.06
CA GLU A 258 -22.30 -2.32 -8.75
C GLU A 258 -22.95 -0.92 -8.81
N ALA A 259 -22.77 -0.13 -7.74
CA ALA A 259 -23.30 1.23 -7.64
C ALA A 259 -22.52 2.26 -8.47
N GLU A 260 -21.28 1.93 -8.83
CA GLU A 260 -20.37 2.80 -9.56
C GLU A 260 -20.26 2.38 -11.03
N ASP A 261 -20.19 3.36 -11.92
CA ASP A 261 -19.86 3.14 -13.31
C ASP A 261 -18.36 3.40 -13.47
N PHE A 262 -17.61 2.34 -13.80
CA PHE A 262 -16.17 2.39 -13.99
C PHE A 262 -15.79 1.67 -15.28
N ASP A 263 -14.67 2.08 -15.87
CA ASP A 263 -14.15 1.49 -17.11
C ASP A 263 -13.22 0.31 -16.78
N ALA A 264 -12.14 0.56 -16.02
CA ALA A 264 -11.37 -0.47 -15.34
C ALA A 264 -11.11 -0.10 -13.87
N ALA A 265 -11.00 -1.11 -13.01
CA ALA A 265 -10.74 -0.96 -11.59
C ALA A 265 -9.47 -1.69 -11.16
N ILE A 266 -8.71 -1.09 -10.25
CA ILE A 266 -7.61 -1.76 -9.54
C ILE A 266 -7.89 -1.81 -8.04
N ILE A 267 -7.76 -3.00 -7.47
CA ILE A 267 -8.06 -3.29 -6.07
C ILE A 267 -6.77 -3.67 -5.35
N PHE A 268 -6.36 -2.85 -4.41
CA PHE A 268 -5.14 -3.08 -3.64
C PHE A 268 -5.41 -3.85 -2.36
N VAL A 269 -4.74 -5.00 -2.24
CA VAL A 269 -4.75 -5.87 -1.06
C VAL A 269 -3.35 -6.02 -0.48
N ARG A 270 -3.26 -6.40 0.80
CA ARG A 270 -1.98 -6.48 1.51
C ARG A 270 -1.17 -7.73 1.17
N THR A 271 -1.82 -8.87 0.97
CA THR A 271 -1.13 -10.18 0.85
C THR A 271 -1.39 -10.82 -0.50
N LYS A 272 -0.47 -11.70 -0.92
CA LYS A 272 -0.61 -12.46 -2.18
C LYS A 272 -1.83 -13.39 -2.15
N ASN A 273 -2.07 -14.08 -1.03
CA ASN A 273 -3.25 -14.95 -0.89
C ASN A 273 -4.56 -14.16 -1.01
N ALA A 274 -4.62 -12.97 -0.41
CA ALA A 274 -5.79 -12.11 -0.52
C ALA A 274 -6.07 -11.69 -1.97
N THR A 275 -5.05 -11.60 -2.85
CA THR A 275 -5.30 -11.30 -4.28
C THR A 275 -6.14 -12.38 -4.94
N LEU A 276 -5.88 -13.65 -4.62
CA LEU A 276 -6.59 -14.80 -5.17
C LEU A 276 -7.99 -14.91 -4.55
N GLU A 277 -8.09 -14.81 -3.23
CA GLU A 277 -9.37 -14.91 -2.51
C GLU A 277 -10.38 -13.85 -2.96
N VAL A 278 -9.92 -12.60 -3.15
CA VAL A 278 -10.78 -11.50 -3.61
C VAL A 278 -11.12 -11.66 -5.09
N ALA A 279 -10.18 -12.08 -5.94
CA ALA A 279 -10.46 -12.37 -7.35
C ALA A 279 -11.52 -13.47 -7.51
N GLU A 280 -11.38 -14.60 -6.82
CA GLU A 280 -12.36 -15.69 -6.85
C GLU A 280 -13.75 -15.27 -6.34
N ALA A 281 -13.80 -14.39 -5.34
CA ALA A 281 -15.06 -13.87 -4.81
C ALA A 281 -15.77 -12.95 -5.83
N LEU A 282 -15.00 -12.14 -6.57
CA LEU A 282 -15.53 -11.26 -7.62
C LEU A 282 -15.94 -12.04 -8.86
N GLU A 283 -15.16 -13.05 -9.27
CA GLU A 283 -15.51 -13.96 -10.37
C GLU A 283 -16.81 -14.69 -10.09
N ARG A 284 -16.99 -15.22 -8.87
CA ARG A 284 -18.26 -15.83 -8.42
C ARG A 284 -19.43 -14.85 -8.42
N SER A 285 -19.15 -13.56 -8.26
CA SER A 285 -20.14 -12.50 -8.35
C SER A 285 -20.39 -12.06 -9.80
N GLY A 286 -19.73 -12.68 -10.79
CA GLY A 286 -19.87 -12.43 -12.23
C GLY A 286 -19.11 -11.19 -12.71
N TYR A 287 -18.02 -10.81 -12.05
CA TYR A 287 -17.08 -9.80 -12.54
C TYR A 287 -15.88 -10.47 -13.22
N ASN A 288 -15.43 -9.87 -14.33
CA ASN A 288 -14.22 -10.29 -15.01
C ASN A 288 -13.01 -9.70 -14.28
N SER A 289 -12.46 -10.48 -13.35
CA SER A 289 -11.40 -10.05 -12.44
C SER A 289 -10.22 -11.00 -12.48
N ALA A 290 -9.01 -10.51 -12.17
CA ALA A 290 -7.82 -11.34 -12.11
C ALA A 290 -6.87 -10.85 -11.01
N ALA A 291 -6.18 -11.80 -10.38
CA ALA A 291 -5.12 -11.50 -9.42
C ALA A 291 -3.83 -11.09 -10.14
N LEU A 292 -3.10 -10.17 -9.53
CA LEU A 292 -1.77 -9.70 -9.92
C LEU A 292 -0.86 -9.69 -8.70
N ASN A 293 -0.04 -10.74 -8.56
CA ASN A 293 0.84 -10.88 -7.40
C ASN A 293 2.25 -11.35 -7.81
N GLY A 294 3.18 -11.33 -6.85
CA GLY A 294 4.60 -11.64 -7.09
C GLY A 294 4.92 -13.12 -7.33
N ASP A 295 3.96 -14.04 -7.17
CA ASP A 295 4.17 -15.48 -7.43
C ASP A 295 3.79 -15.87 -8.86
N MET A 296 3.15 -14.97 -9.60
CA MET A 296 2.82 -15.19 -11.00
C MET A 296 4.09 -15.27 -11.85
N ASN A 297 4.08 -16.20 -12.80
CA ASN A 297 5.10 -16.22 -13.83
C ASN A 297 5.00 -14.95 -14.70
N GLN A 298 6.11 -14.55 -15.32
CA GLN A 298 6.20 -13.30 -16.05
C GLN A 298 5.25 -13.25 -17.27
N ALA A 299 5.14 -14.36 -18.01
CA ALA A 299 4.28 -14.43 -19.20
C ALA A 299 2.80 -14.24 -18.85
N LEU A 300 2.32 -14.88 -17.77
CA LEU A 300 0.96 -14.72 -17.27
C LEU A 300 0.71 -13.31 -16.76
N ARG A 301 1.71 -12.70 -16.10
CA ARG A 301 1.64 -11.32 -15.63
C ARG A 301 1.46 -10.33 -16.79
N GLU A 302 2.29 -10.45 -17.83
CA GLU A 302 2.19 -9.67 -19.07
C GLU A 302 0.84 -9.88 -19.75
N GLN A 303 0.39 -11.13 -19.88
CA GLN A 303 -0.92 -11.45 -20.45
C GLN A 303 -2.09 -10.83 -19.66
N THR A 304 -2.04 -10.85 -18.32
CA THR A 304 -3.08 -10.25 -17.49
C THR A 304 -3.13 -8.74 -17.63
N LEU A 305 -1.97 -8.08 -17.71
CA LEU A 305 -1.88 -6.63 -17.96
C LEU A 305 -2.39 -6.28 -19.35
N GLU A 306 -2.05 -7.06 -20.37
CA GLU A 306 -2.54 -6.86 -21.73
C GLU A 306 -4.07 -7.01 -21.81
N ARG A 307 -4.62 -8.03 -21.15
CA ARG A 307 -6.07 -8.20 -21.05
C ARG A 307 -6.76 -7.00 -20.39
N LEU A 308 -6.13 -6.36 -19.41
CA LEU A 308 -6.66 -5.15 -18.76
C LEU A 308 -6.63 -3.94 -19.71
N LYS A 309 -5.53 -3.77 -20.46
CA LYS A 309 -5.38 -2.71 -21.47
C LYS A 309 -6.41 -2.84 -22.59
N ASP A 310 -6.60 -4.04 -23.13
CA ASP A 310 -7.47 -4.32 -24.29
C ASP A 310 -8.97 -4.42 -23.99
N GLY A 311 -9.42 -4.21 -22.75
CA GLY A 311 -10.85 -4.33 -22.43
C GLY A 311 -11.32 -5.73 -22.04
N ARG A 312 -10.47 -6.76 -22.13
CA ARG A 312 -10.83 -8.16 -21.83
C ARG A 312 -10.79 -8.52 -20.34
N LEU A 313 -10.42 -7.58 -19.48
CA LEU A 313 -10.43 -7.68 -18.04
C LEU A 313 -10.88 -6.32 -17.49
N ASP A 314 -11.78 -6.33 -16.52
CA ASP A 314 -12.33 -5.08 -15.97
C ASP A 314 -11.75 -4.76 -14.60
N ILE A 315 -11.35 -5.78 -13.84
CA ILE A 315 -10.89 -5.62 -12.46
C ILE A 315 -9.56 -6.35 -12.25
N LEU A 316 -8.58 -5.63 -11.70
CA LEU A 316 -7.28 -6.18 -11.33
C LEU A 316 -7.09 -6.14 -9.81
N ILE A 317 -6.82 -7.26 -9.17
CA ILE A 317 -6.55 -7.33 -7.73
C ILE A 317 -5.05 -7.48 -7.51
N ALA A 318 -4.40 -6.47 -6.93
CA ALA A 318 -2.95 -6.41 -6.86
C ALA A 318 -2.41 -6.12 -5.46
N THR A 319 -1.17 -6.54 -5.21
CA THR A 319 -0.36 -6.01 -4.09
C THR A 319 0.42 -4.78 -4.55
N ASP A 320 0.91 -3.97 -3.60
CA ASP A 320 1.73 -2.78 -3.91
C ASP A 320 2.89 -3.11 -4.86
N VAL A 321 3.66 -4.16 -4.54
CA VAL A 321 4.82 -4.58 -5.34
C VAL A 321 4.39 -4.97 -6.76
N ALA A 322 3.24 -5.65 -6.88
CA ALA A 322 2.78 -6.18 -8.14
C ALA A 322 2.06 -5.13 -9.02
N ALA A 323 1.70 -3.96 -8.50
CA ALA A 323 1.07 -2.89 -9.28
C ALA A 323 1.95 -1.64 -9.43
N ARG A 324 3.20 -1.67 -8.93
CA ARG A 324 4.22 -0.67 -9.26
C ARG A 324 4.58 -0.73 -10.74
N GLY A 325 4.84 0.45 -11.32
CA GLY A 325 5.06 0.57 -12.76
C GLY A 325 3.85 0.15 -13.60
N LEU A 326 2.64 -0.01 -13.04
CA LEU A 326 1.46 -0.28 -13.85
C LEU A 326 1.01 1.01 -14.53
N ASP A 327 1.00 1.02 -15.86
CA ASP A 327 0.51 2.13 -16.68
C ASP A 327 -0.64 1.65 -17.57
N VAL A 328 -1.85 1.97 -17.12
CA VAL A 328 -3.10 1.64 -17.80
C VAL A 328 -4.03 2.83 -17.63
N GLU A 329 -4.24 3.59 -18.70
CA GLU A 329 -5.05 4.82 -18.70
C GLU A 329 -6.54 4.55 -18.43
N ARG A 330 -7.01 3.35 -18.76
CA ARG A 330 -8.40 2.89 -18.58
C ARG A 330 -8.83 2.80 -17.12
N ILE A 331 -7.89 2.79 -16.16
CA ILE A 331 -8.21 2.67 -14.74
C ILE A 331 -8.91 3.96 -14.26
N SER A 332 -10.23 3.87 -14.09
CA SER A 332 -11.05 4.96 -13.55
C SER A 332 -11.27 4.82 -12.04
N LEU A 333 -11.25 3.59 -11.51
CA LEU A 333 -11.51 3.30 -10.09
C LEU A 333 -10.32 2.63 -9.41
N VAL A 334 -9.87 3.18 -8.28
CA VAL A 334 -8.90 2.56 -7.38
C VAL A 334 -9.60 2.21 -6.06
N VAL A 335 -9.62 0.94 -5.69
CA VAL A 335 -10.13 0.51 -4.39
C VAL A 335 -8.98 0.03 -3.52
N ASN A 336 -8.74 0.72 -2.41
CA ASN A 336 -7.85 0.26 -1.36
C ASN A 336 -8.63 -0.67 -0.42
N TYR A 337 -8.71 -1.95 -0.78
CA TYR A 337 -9.37 -2.97 0.03
C TYR A 337 -8.70 -3.13 1.40
N ASP A 338 -7.37 -3.02 1.42
CA ASP A 338 -6.59 -2.85 2.65
C ASP A 338 -5.90 -1.49 2.65
N ILE A 339 -6.06 -0.73 3.73
CA ILE A 339 -5.38 0.55 3.91
C ILE A 339 -3.85 0.36 3.87
N PRO A 340 -3.12 1.22 3.13
CA PRO A 340 -1.66 1.21 3.13
C PRO A 340 -1.11 1.61 4.50
N MET A 341 0.11 1.16 4.80
CA MET A 341 0.77 1.42 6.09
C MET A 341 1.33 2.84 6.20
N ASP A 342 1.57 3.48 5.06
CA ASP A 342 2.16 4.81 4.93
C ASP A 342 1.45 5.65 3.85
N SER A 343 1.64 6.97 3.91
CA SER A 343 0.98 7.94 3.03
C SER A 343 1.54 7.96 1.61
N GLU A 344 2.79 7.58 1.42
CA GLU A 344 3.42 7.57 0.10
C GLU A 344 2.86 6.41 -0.74
N SER A 345 2.77 5.22 -0.15
CA SER A 345 2.06 4.08 -0.74
C SER A 345 0.64 4.45 -1.13
N TYR A 346 -0.10 5.20 -0.29
CA TYR A 346 -1.44 5.68 -0.64
C TYR A 346 -1.44 6.56 -1.89
N VAL A 347 -0.54 7.54 -1.97
CA VAL A 347 -0.40 8.41 -3.15
C VAL A 347 -0.08 7.59 -4.40
N HIS A 348 0.82 6.61 -4.31
CA HIS A 348 1.19 5.75 -5.45
C HIS A 348 0.06 4.85 -5.93
N ARG A 349 -0.80 4.39 -5.01
CA ARG A 349 -2.00 3.59 -5.33
C ARG A 349 -3.05 4.43 -6.03
N ILE A 350 -3.41 5.60 -5.48
CA ILE A 350 -4.43 6.46 -6.09
C ILE A 350 -3.93 7.08 -7.41
N GLY A 351 -2.63 7.28 -7.57
CA GLY A 351 -2.00 7.69 -8.83
C GLY A 351 -2.06 6.65 -9.96
N ARG A 352 -2.74 5.51 -9.76
CA ARG A 352 -3.10 4.59 -10.84
C ARG A 352 -4.37 5.00 -11.60
N THR A 353 -5.19 5.89 -11.03
CA THR A 353 -6.32 6.53 -11.73
C THR A 353 -6.02 8.00 -12.00
N GLY A 354 -6.90 8.68 -12.76
CA GLY A 354 -6.77 10.10 -13.07
C GLY A 354 -5.61 10.42 -14.01
N ARG A 355 -5.23 9.49 -14.89
CA ARG A 355 -4.14 9.71 -15.86
C ARG A 355 -4.67 10.43 -17.11
N ALA A 356 -3.78 11.12 -17.83
CA ALA A 356 -4.08 11.84 -19.07
C ALA A 356 -5.28 12.83 -18.96
N GLY A 357 -5.46 13.47 -17.80
CA GLY A 357 -6.53 14.46 -17.58
C GLY A 357 -7.93 13.88 -17.37
N ARG A 358 -8.08 12.55 -17.30
CA ARG A 358 -9.37 11.91 -16.97
C ARG A 358 -9.70 12.08 -15.49
N ALA A 359 -11.00 12.12 -15.17
CA ALA A 359 -11.46 12.03 -13.78
C ALA A 359 -11.20 10.62 -13.23
N GLY A 360 -10.80 10.56 -11.97
CA GLY A 360 -10.52 9.31 -11.26
C GLY A 360 -11.32 9.22 -9.96
N ARG A 361 -11.50 8.01 -9.46
CA ARG A 361 -12.08 7.78 -8.14
C ARG A 361 -11.24 6.84 -7.31
N ALA A 362 -11.03 7.18 -6.05
CA ALA A 362 -10.32 6.37 -5.07
C ALA A 362 -11.20 6.10 -3.86
N LEU A 363 -11.45 4.83 -3.57
CA LEU A 363 -12.21 4.36 -2.41
C LEU A 363 -11.27 3.65 -1.43
N LEU A 364 -11.38 3.96 -0.14
CA LEU A 364 -10.54 3.39 0.90
C LEU A 364 -11.37 2.65 1.94
N PHE A 365 -11.08 1.37 2.17
CA PHE A 365 -11.71 0.60 3.24
C PHE A 365 -10.91 0.74 4.53
N VAL A 366 -11.58 1.18 5.60
CA VAL A 366 -10.93 1.47 6.88
C VAL A 366 -11.59 0.65 7.98
N GLU A 367 -10.83 -0.27 8.58
CA GLU A 367 -11.30 -0.92 9.80
C GLU A 367 -11.14 -0.02 11.03
N ASN A 368 -11.93 -0.26 12.09
CA ASN A 368 -11.87 0.52 13.33
C ASN A 368 -10.45 0.61 13.93
N ARG A 369 -9.67 -0.48 13.85
CA ARG A 369 -8.28 -0.52 14.35
C ARG A 369 -7.31 0.30 13.49
N GLU A 370 -7.69 0.63 12.26
CA GLU A 370 -6.85 1.28 11.26
C GLU A 370 -7.13 2.79 11.14
N ARG A 371 -8.05 3.35 11.95
CA ARG A 371 -8.35 4.80 12.00
C ARG A 371 -7.12 5.68 12.20
N ARG A 372 -6.09 5.18 12.91
CA ARG A 372 -4.83 5.91 13.10
C ARG A 372 -4.04 6.05 11.79
N LEU A 373 -4.11 5.04 10.91
CA LEU A 373 -3.45 5.09 9.59
C LEU A 373 -4.16 6.12 8.70
N LEU A 374 -5.50 6.14 8.67
CA LEU A 374 -6.27 7.16 7.96
C LEU A 374 -5.86 8.58 8.38
N ARG A 375 -5.86 8.87 9.69
CA ARG A 375 -5.46 10.18 10.22
C ARG A 375 -4.03 10.57 9.85
N ASN A 376 -3.12 9.61 9.72
CA ASN A 376 -1.75 9.89 9.30
C ASN A 376 -1.69 10.26 7.81
N ILE A 377 -2.45 9.55 6.97
CA ILE A 377 -2.58 9.84 5.53
C ILE A 377 -3.14 11.26 5.34
N GLU A 378 -4.25 11.59 5.99
CA GLU A 378 -4.88 12.91 5.91
C GLU A 378 -3.94 14.04 6.38
N ARG A 379 -3.22 13.83 7.48
CA ARG A 379 -2.24 14.81 7.99
C ARG A 379 -1.10 15.06 7.03
N THR A 380 -0.53 14.03 6.41
CA THR A 380 0.56 14.20 5.45
C THR A 380 0.07 14.88 4.18
N MET A 381 -1.11 14.51 3.70
CA MET A 381 -1.67 15.06 2.46
C MET A 381 -2.33 16.42 2.65
N LYS A 382 -2.57 16.84 3.90
CA LYS A 382 -3.31 18.05 4.27
C LYS A 382 -4.70 18.12 3.62
N LEU A 383 -5.33 16.96 3.44
CA LEU A 383 -6.66 16.82 2.86
C LEU A 383 -7.47 15.86 3.72
N THR A 384 -8.71 16.25 4.00
CA THR A 384 -9.69 15.38 4.67
C THR A 384 -10.34 14.50 3.62
N ILE A 385 -10.37 13.19 3.87
CA ILE A 385 -11.04 12.24 2.97
C ILE A 385 -12.48 12.08 3.49
N PRO A 386 -13.53 12.34 2.70
CA PRO A 386 -14.92 12.19 3.15
C PRO A 386 -15.31 10.73 3.39
N GLU A 387 -16.11 10.49 4.45
CA GLU A 387 -16.73 9.18 4.71
C GLU A 387 -17.90 8.97 3.75
N VAL A 388 -18.00 7.79 3.14
CA VAL A 388 -19.14 7.36 2.33
C VAL A 388 -19.88 6.22 2.99
N GLU A 389 -21.20 6.22 2.81
CA GLU A 389 -22.05 5.13 3.26
C GLU A 389 -22.01 3.95 2.29
N LEU A 390 -22.31 2.77 2.81
CA LEU A 390 -22.45 1.58 1.97
C LEU A 390 -23.70 1.73 1.08
N PRO A 391 -23.60 1.47 -0.24
CA PRO A 391 -24.77 1.44 -1.11
C PRO A 391 -25.84 0.50 -0.57
N ASN A 392 -27.04 1.04 -0.34
CA ASN A 392 -28.18 0.28 0.16
C ASN A 392 -28.85 -0.54 -0.94
N ALA A 393 -29.67 -1.52 -0.55
CA ALA A 393 -30.41 -2.37 -1.48
C ALA A 393 -31.29 -1.57 -2.47
N GLU A 394 -31.84 -0.43 -2.05
CA GLU A 394 -32.69 0.42 -2.88
C GLU A 394 -31.90 1.12 -4.01
N LEU A 395 -30.75 1.71 -3.70
CA LEU A 395 -29.86 2.32 -4.70
C LEU A 395 -29.39 1.28 -5.71
N LEU A 396 -29.02 0.08 -5.25
CA LEU A 396 -28.61 -1.03 -6.11
C LEU A 396 -29.76 -1.47 -7.03
N GLY A 397 -30.98 -1.63 -6.49
CA GLY A 397 -32.16 -1.96 -7.29
C GLY A 397 -32.45 -0.92 -8.36
N LYS A 398 -32.36 0.37 -8.02
CA LYS A 398 -32.50 1.48 -8.97
C LYS A 398 -31.45 1.42 -10.07
N ARG A 399 -30.17 1.24 -9.72
CA ARG A 399 -29.07 1.12 -10.70
C ARG A 399 -29.22 -0.09 -11.61
N ARG A 400 -29.63 -1.24 -11.07
CA ARG A 400 -29.91 -2.43 -11.89
C ARG A 400 -31.04 -2.18 -12.87
N LEU A 401 -32.10 -1.49 -12.43
CA LEU A 401 -33.23 -1.13 -13.28
C LEU A 401 -32.81 -0.17 -14.40
N GLU A 402 -32.01 0.86 -14.10
CA GLU A 402 -31.45 1.78 -15.10
C GLU A 402 -30.60 1.04 -16.14
N LYS A 403 -29.68 0.17 -15.71
CA LYS A 403 -28.84 -0.65 -16.61
C LYS A 403 -29.67 -1.61 -17.46
N PHE A 404 -30.73 -2.18 -16.89
CA PHE A 404 -31.64 -3.06 -17.62
C PHE A 404 -32.49 -2.29 -18.63
N ALA A 405 -33.04 -1.14 -18.24
CA ALA A 405 -33.81 -0.27 -19.12
C ALA A 405 -32.98 0.18 -20.34
N ALA A 406 -31.70 0.54 -20.13
CA ALA A 406 -30.78 0.87 -21.21
C ALA A 406 -30.55 -0.31 -22.18
N LYS A 407 -30.38 -1.53 -21.65
CA LYS A 407 -30.28 -2.74 -22.49
C LYS A 407 -31.56 -3.01 -23.28
N VAL A 408 -32.73 -2.83 -22.66
CA VAL A 408 -34.02 -2.98 -23.34
C VAL A 408 -34.16 -1.94 -24.44
N GLN A 409 -33.78 -0.68 -24.20
CA GLN A 409 -33.81 0.37 -25.20
C GLN A 409 -32.90 0.06 -26.40
N GLN A 410 -31.69 -0.46 -26.15
CA GLN A 410 -30.79 -0.89 -27.22
C GLN A 410 -31.37 -2.06 -28.05
N GLN A 411 -32.09 -2.99 -27.41
CA GLN A 411 -32.77 -4.09 -28.10
C GLN A 411 -34.02 -3.62 -28.85
N LEU A 412 -34.68 -2.54 -28.39
CA LEU A 412 -35.80 -1.90 -29.09
C LEU A 412 -35.42 -1.33 -30.47
N GLU A 413 -34.14 -1.00 -30.66
CA GLU A 413 -33.60 -0.51 -31.93
C GLU A 413 -33.20 -1.65 -32.90
N SER A 414 -33.30 -2.92 -32.47
CA SER A 414 -32.94 -4.07 -33.31
C SER A 414 -34.02 -4.41 -34.34
N SER A 415 -33.61 -4.69 -35.57
CA SER A 415 -34.48 -4.95 -36.73
C SER A 415 -35.30 -6.25 -36.65
N ASP A 416 -34.97 -7.14 -35.71
CA ASP A 416 -35.58 -8.48 -35.61
C ASP A 416 -36.82 -8.51 -34.71
N LEU A 417 -37.20 -7.37 -34.13
CA LEU A 417 -38.31 -7.25 -33.17
C LEU A 417 -39.66 -7.73 -33.71
N ASP A 418 -39.92 -7.53 -35.00
CA ASP A 418 -41.16 -8.00 -35.62
C ASP A 418 -41.24 -9.53 -35.68
N GLN A 419 -40.10 -10.22 -35.81
CA GLN A 419 -40.04 -11.69 -35.76
C GLN A 419 -40.30 -12.20 -34.33
N TYR A 420 -39.74 -11.54 -33.31
CA TYR A 420 -40.02 -11.86 -31.91
C TYR A 420 -41.47 -11.56 -31.52
N ARG A 421 -42.07 -10.48 -32.04
CA ARG A 421 -43.49 -10.16 -31.86
C ARG A 421 -44.39 -11.26 -32.43
N ALA A 422 -44.04 -11.84 -33.58
CA ALA A 422 -44.77 -12.98 -34.15
C ALA A 422 -44.66 -14.26 -33.30
N LEU A 423 -43.55 -14.44 -32.57
CA LEU A 423 -43.37 -15.56 -31.62
C LEU A 423 -44.20 -15.39 -30.34
N LEU A 424 -44.41 -14.16 -29.86
CA LEU A 424 -45.25 -13.91 -28.69
C LEU A 424 -46.69 -14.40 -28.88
N ALA A 425 -47.24 -14.28 -30.10
CA ALA A 425 -48.57 -14.80 -30.44
C ALA A 425 -48.66 -16.35 -30.37
N LYS A 426 -47.52 -17.06 -30.46
CA LYS A 426 -47.46 -18.52 -30.38
C LYS A 426 -47.19 -19.04 -28.96
N ILE A 427 -46.66 -18.19 -28.08
CA ILE A 427 -46.18 -18.57 -26.75
C ILE A 427 -47.24 -18.27 -25.67
N GLN A 428 -48.39 -17.67 -26.00
CA GLN A 428 -49.50 -17.44 -25.05
C GLN A 428 -49.82 -18.73 -24.27
N PRO A 429 -49.44 -18.81 -22.99
CA PRO A 429 -49.77 -19.97 -22.18
C PRO A 429 -51.27 -19.89 -21.91
N SER A 430 -52.03 -20.90 -22.31
CA SER A 430 -53.41 -21.05 -21.83
C SER A 430 -53.34 -21.52 -20.36
N ALA A 431 -53.09 -20.61 -19.43
CA ALA A 431 -53.39 -20.87 -18.03
C ALA A 431 -54.92 -20.95 -17.91
N GLU A 432 -55.40 -22.04 -17.34
CA GLU A 432 -56.82 -22.41 -17.23
C GLU A 432 -57.75 -21.21 -16.93
N GLY A 433 -58.42 -20.69 -17.96
CA GLY A 433 -59.57 -19.81 -17.82
C GLY A 433 -59.33 -18.31 -17.61
N GLU A 434 -58.09 -17.82 -17.57
CA GLU A 434 -57.79 -16.38 -17.52
C GLU A 434 -56.96 -15.94 -18.74
N GLU A 435 -57.44 -14.92 -19.46
CA GLU A 435 -56.62 -14.21 -20.43
C GLU A 435 -55.45 -13.56 -19.67
N LEU A 436 -54.24 -14.12 -19.82
CA LEU A 436 -53.04 -13.50 -19.26
C LEU A 436 -52.82 -12.15 -19.96
N ASP A 437 -52.90 -11.07 -19.18
CA ASP A 437 -52.55 -9.74 -19.65
C ASP A 437 -51.08 -9.70 -20.12
N LEU A 438 -50.80 -8.93 -21.17
CA LEU A 438 -49.46 -8.70 -21.72
C LEU A 438 -48.49 -8.22 -20.63
N GLU A 439 -49.00 -7.48 -19.65
CA GLU A 439 -48.24 -7.01 -18.49
C GLU A 439 -47.75 -8.18 -17.61
N THR A 440 -48.56 -9.21 -17.41
CA THR A 440 -48.19 -10.39 -16.59
C THR A 440 -47.16 -11.25 -17.31
N LEU A 441 -47.31 -11.43 -18.63
CA LEU A 441 -46.31 -12.13 -19.45
C LEU A 441 -44.98 -11.36 -19.47
N ALA A 442 -45.02 -10.03 -19.62
CA ALA A 442 -43.83 -9.19 -19.57
C ALA A 442 -43.13 -9.26 -18.20
N ALA A 443 -43.89 -9.27 -17.10
CA ALA A 443 -43.35 -9.43 -15.75
C ALA A 443 -42.70 -10.82 -15.55
N ALA A 444 -43.28 -11.89 -16.09
CA ALA A 444 -42.72 -13.23 -16.04
C ALA A 444 -41.43 -13.34 -16.86
N LEU A 445 -41.41 -12.80 -18.08
CA LEU A 445 -40.21 -12.73 -18.93
C LEU A 445 -39.12 -11.86 -18.30
N LEU A 446 -39.50 -10.74 -17.67
CA LEU A 446 -38.60 -9.88 -16.91
C LEU A 446 -37.95 -10.64 -15.75
N LYS A 447 -38.73 -11.44 -15.02
CA LYS A 447 -38.21 -12.30 -13.94
C LYS A 447 -37.29 -13.39 -14.46
N MET A 448 -37.60 -14.00 -15.61
CA MET A 448 -36.75 -15.00 -16.26
C MET A 448 -35.44 -14.40 -16.78
N ALA A 449 -35.49 -13.22 -17.40
CA ALA A 449 -34.33 -12.52 -17.94
C ALA A 449 -33.32 -12.07 -16.86
N GLN A 450 -33.77 -11.90 -15.62
CA GLN A 450 -32.91 -11.53 -14.48
C GLN A 450 -32.03 -12.67 -13.97
N GLY A 451 -32.40 -13.93 -14.21
CA GLY A 451 -31.62 -15.11 -13.79
C GLY A 451 -31.20 -15.06 -12.31
N GLU A 452 -29.89 -15.13 -12.06
CA GLU A 452 -29.28 -15.15 -10.71
C GLU A 452 -29.15 -13.76 -10.05
N ARG A 453 -29.46 -12.67 -10.75
CA ARG A 453 -29.34 -11.29 -10.22
C ARG A 453 -30.71 -10.60 -10.18
N PRO A 454 -31.50 -10.78 -9.11
CA PRO A 454 -32.84 -10.19 -9.01
C PRO A 454 -32.79 -8.66 -8.96
N LEU A 455 -33.71 -7.97 -9.64
CA LEU A 455 -33.85 -6.51 -9.54
C LEU A 455 -34.33 -6.07 -8.15
N ILE A 456 -35.11 -6.93 -7.48
CA ILE A 456 -35.61 -6.69 -6.13
C ILE A 456 -34.67 -7.38 -5.15
N LEU A 457 -33.88 -6.57 -4.44
CA LEU A 457 -33.04 -7.03 -3.36
C LEU A 457 -33.85 -7.10 -2.06
N PRO A 458 -33.68 -8.14 -1.23
CA PRO A 458 -34.24 -8.16 0.12
C PRO A 458 -33.77 -6.93 0.91
N PRO A 459 -34.62 -6.36 1.78
CA PRO A 459 -34.25 -5.22 2.60
C PRO A 459 -33.03 -5.55 3.47
N ASP A 460 -32.12 -4.58 3.61
CA ASP A 460 -30.90 -4.75 4.38
C ASP A 460 -31.23 -5.10 5.85
N ALA A 461 -30.53 -6.09 6.40
CA ALA A 461 -30.70 -6.47 7.79
C ALA A 461 -30.39 -5.27 8.71
N PRO A 462 -31.16 -5.05 9.79
CA PRO A 462 -30.97 -3.90 10.66
C PRO A 462 -29.57 -3.92 11.27
N MET A 463 -28.75 -2.98 10.82
CA MET A 463 -27.42 -2.74 11.34
C MET A 463 -27.54 -2.31 12.81
N ARG A 464 -26.84 -3.00 13.73
CA ARG A 464 -26.74 -2.56 15.13
C ARG A 464 -26.26 -1.10 15.19
N PRO A 465 -26.72 -0.27 16.15
CA PRO A 465 -26.28 1.12 16.21
C PRO A 465 -24.75 1.22 16.39
N LYS A 466 -24.11 2.09 15.59
CA LYS A 466 -22.69 2.45 15.69
C LYS A 466 -22.47 2.92 17.14
N ARG A 467 -21.71 2.17 17.94
CA ARG A 467 -21.28 2.66 19.26
C ARG A 467 -20.41 3.88 19.01
N GLU A 468 -20.90 5.07 19.34
CA GLU A 468 -20.11 6.28 19.37
C GLU A 468 -18.98 6.10 20.39
N PHE A 469 -17.82 5.66 19.92
CA PHE A 469 -16.60 5.79 20.69
C PHE A 469 -16.16 7.24 20.56
N ARG A 470 -16.47 8.04 21.59
CA ARG A 470 -15.85 9.34 21.80
C ARG A 470 -14.34 9.15 21.78
N ASP A 471 -13.69 9.67 20.74
CA ASP A 471 -12.24 9.75 20.65
C ASP A 471 -11.71 10.45 21.91
N ARG A 472 -10.77 9.80 22.59
CA ARG A 472 -10.18 10.31 23.84
C ARG A 472 -9.32 11.57 23.60
N ASP A 473 -9.03 11.86 22.33
CA ASP A 473 -8.13 12.90 21.87
C ASP A 473 -8.83 14.23 21.54
N ASP A 474 -10.18 14.28 21.51
CA ASP A 474 -10.96 15.53 21.36
C ASP A 474 -11.24 16.25 22.69
N ARG A 475 -10.48 15.92 23.74
CA ARG A 475 -10.39 16.81 24.90
C ARG A 475 -9.35 17.86 24.58
N GLY A 476 -9.80 18.99 24.05
CA GLY A 476 -9.00 20.20 23.95
C GLY A 476 -8.28 20.54 25.28
N PRO A 477 -7.23 21.36 25.25
CA PRO A 477 -6.44 21.67 26.43
C PRO A 477 -7.36 22.24 27.50
N ARG A 478 -7.62 21.47 28.56
CA ARG A 478 -8.26 22.02 29.75
C ARG A 478 -7.23 22.92 30.41
N ASP A 479 -7.45 24.21 30.28
CA ASP A 479 -6.76 25.24 31.04
C ASP A 479 -6.68 24.82 32.51
N ARG A 480 -5.45 24.65 32.97
CA ARG A 480 -5.12 24.49 34.38
C ARG A 480 -5.12 25.86 35.03
N ASN A 481 -6.27 26.49 35.15
CA ASN A 481 -6.49 27.62 36.06
C ASN A 481 -7.98 27.91 36.16
N ASP A 482 -8.66 27.14 37.01
CA ASP A 482 -9.75 27.67 37.82
C ASP A 482 -10.12 26.65 38.90
N ARG A 483 -9.44 26.76 40.05
CA ARG A 483 -9.90 26.16 41.31
C ARG A 483 -10.94 27.11 41.90
N GLY A 484 -12.19 26.95 41.50
CA GLY A 484 -13.34 27.44 42.27
C GLY A 484 -13.55 26.60 43.55
N PRO A 485 -14.16 27.17 44.61
CA PRO A 485 -14.26 26.52 45.92
C PRO A 485 -15.13 25.25 45.87
N ARG A 486 -14.73 24.24 46.63
CA ARG A 486 -15.49 23.01 46.85
C ARG A 486 -16.87 23.32 47.43
N GLY A 487 -17.89 23.29 46.58
CA GLY A 487 -19.28 23.07 46.99
C GLY A 487 -19.55 21.57 47.09
N ASP A 488 -20.21 21.19 48.17
CA ASP A 488 -20.56 19.83 48.56
C ASP A 488 -21.20 19.04 47.41
N ARG A 489 -20.50 17.99 46.96
CA ARG A 489 -21.07 16.98 46.09
C ARG A 489 -21.60 15.85 46.96
N GLU A 490 -22.92 15.77 46.99
CA GLU A 490 -23.68 14.60 47.41
C GLU A 490 -23.00 13.30 46.97
N GLU A 491 -22.94 12.36 47.91
CA GLU A 491 -22.38 11.04 47.74
C GLU A 491 -23.03 10.33 46.54
N ARG A 492 -22.25 10.14 45.47
CA ARG A 492 -22.58 9.12 44.48
C ARG A 492 -22.64 7.77 45.18
N PRO A 493 -23.66 6.93 44.90
CA PRO A 493 -23.77 5.63 45.54
C PRO A 493 -22.50 4.82 45.25
N ARG A 494 -21.85 4.34 46.32
CA ARG A 494 -20.83 3.29 46.21
C ARG A 494 -21.47 2.15 45.42
N ARG A 495 -20.85 1.75 44.31
CA ARG A 495 -21.19 0.50 43.62
C ARG A 495 -21.30 -0.58 44.69
N GLU A 496 -22.49 -1.15 44.84
CA GLU A 496 -22.75 -2.32 45.67
C GLU A 496 -21.65 -3.35 45.39
N ARG A 497 -20.98 -3.77 46.46
CA ARG A 497 -20.25 -5.03 46.46
C ARG A 497 -21.28 -6.08 46.03
N ARG A 498 -21.04 -6.73 44.89
CA ARG A 498 -21.80 -7.92 44.53
C ARG A 498 -21.49 -8.97 45.59
N ASP A 499 -22.48 -9.29 46.41
CA ASP A 499 -22.46 -10.44 47.31
C ASP A 499 -22.31 -11.70 46.45
N VAL A 500 -21.07 -12.15 46.32
CA VAL A 500 -20.78 -13.52 45.94
C VAL A 500 -20.48 -14.21 47.27
N GLY A 501 -21.36 -15.13 47.68
CA GLY A 501 -21.30 -15.81 48.98
C GLY A 501 -20.01 -16.62 49.17
N ASP A 502 -19.92 -17.35 50.29
CA ASP A 502 -18.74 -18.12 50.66
C ASP A 502 -18.21 -18.98 49.50
N MET A 503 -16.94 -18.80 49.15
CA MET A 503 -16.28 -19.48 48.03
C MET A 503 -15.35 -20.58 48.55
N GLN A 504 -15.17 -21.63 47.76
CA GLN A 504 -14.24 -22.72 47.97
C GLN A 504 -13.23 -22.79 46.83
N LEU A 505 -11.98 -23.10 47.17
CA LEU A 505 -10.87 -23.19 46.22
C LEU A 505 -10.70 -24.63 45.75
N TYR A 506 -10.72 -24.82 44.45
CA TYR A 506 -10.51 -26.09 43.77
C TYR A 506 -9.23 -26.04 42.94
N ARG A 507 -8.49 -27.15 42.87
CA ARG A 507 -7.34 -27.35 41.99
C ARG A 507 -7.71 -28.30 40.87
N ILE A 508 -7.34 -27.95 39.65
CA ILE A 508 -7.41 -28.82 38.48
C ILE A 508 -6.00 -29.12 37.96
N GLU A 509 -5.73 -30.36 37.57
CA GLU A 509 -4.45 -30.81 36.99
C GLU A 509 -4.31 -30.44 35.51
N VAL A 510 -4.64 -29.19 35.19
CA VAL A 510 -4.58 -28.62 33.84
C VAL A 510 -3.94 -27.24 33.95
N GLY A 511 -2.84 -27.01 33.25
CA GLY A 511 -2.04 -25.79 33.34
C GLY A 511 -1.75 -25.13 31.98
N ARG A 512 -0.87 -24.12 31.98
CA ARG A 512 -0.47 -23.40 30.75
C ARG A 512 0.31 -24.27 29.78
N ASP A 513 1.08 -25.22 30.29
CA ASP A 513 1.89 -26.12 29.46
C ASP A 513 1.00 -27.05 28.61
N ASP A 514 -0.26 -27.20 29.01
CA ASP A 514 -1.30 -27.93 28.29
C ASP A 514 -2.03 -27.07 27.23
N GLY A 515 -1.61 -25.82 27.01
CA GLY A 515 -2.23 -24.89 26.06
C GLY A 515 -3.58 -24.32 26.53
N VAL A 516 -3.88 -24.42 27.83
CA VAL A 516 -5.18 -24.02 28.40
C VAL A 516 -5.17 -22.55 28.78
N GLU A 517 -6.23 -21.84 28.39
CA GLU A 517 -6.47 -20.45 28.75
C GLU A 517 -7.68 -20.32 29.68
N VAL A 518 -7.78 -19.20 30.40
CA VAL A 518 -8.89 -18.94 31.34
C VAL A 518 -10.26 -19.15 30.69
N ARG A 519 -10.43 -18.73 29.43
CA ARG A 519 -11.69 -18.90 28.68
C ARG A 519 -12.08 -20.37 28.47
N HIS A 520 -11.12 -21.27 28.34
CA HIS A 520 -11.38 -22.70 28.16
C HIS A 520 -11.85 -23.34 29.47
N ILE A 521 -11.28 -22.92 30.60
CA ILE A 521 -11.69 -23.35 31.94
C ILE A 521 -13.08 -22.81 32.30
N VAL A 522 -13.32 -21.52 32.08
CA VAL A 522 -14.63 -20.88 32.31
C VAL A 522 -15.70 -21.50 31.42
N GLY A 523 -15.39 -21.76 30.15
CA GLY A 523 -16.32 -22.42 29.23
C GLY A 523 -16.66 -23.86 29.64
N ALA A 524 -15.67 -24.65 30.07
CA ALA A 524 -15.90 -26.01 30.52
C ALA A 524 -16.74 -26.06 31.80
N ILE A 525 -16.48 -25.17 32.77
CA ILE A 525 -17.22 -25.14 34.03
C ILE A 525 -18.64 -24.58 33.85
N ALA A 526 -18.80 -23.54 33.02
CA ALA A 526 -20.10 -22.92 32.79
C ALA A 526 -21.03 -23.82 31.96
N ASN A 527 -20.50 -24.54 30.96
CA ASN A 527 -21.30 -25.40 30.10
C ASN A 527 -21.60 -26.76 30.75
N GLU A 528 -20.66 -27.35 31.48
CA GLU A 528 -20.84 -28.70 32.05
C GLU A 528 -21.39 -28.67 33.48
N GLY A 529 -21.15 -27.58 34.22
CA GLY A 529 -21.60 -27.43 35.60
C GLY A 529 -22.96 -26.73 35.75
N ASP A 530 -23.54 -26.22 34.67
CA ASP A 530 -24.71 -25.32 34.66
C ASP A 530 -24.56 -24.12 35.63
N ILE A 531 -23.32 -23.66 35.83
CA ILE A 531 -22.99 -22.53 36.70
C ILE A 531 -22.82 -21.29 35.82
N SER A 532 -23.63 -20.26 36.07
CA SER A 532 -23.44 -18.96 35.41
C SER A 532 -22.02 -18.43 35.69
N SER A 533 -21.36 -17.94 34.64
CA SER A 533 -20.01 -17.35 34.69
C SER A 533 -19.86 -16.20 35.69
N ARG A 534 -20.96 -15.70 36.24
CA ARG A 534 -21.03 -14.69 37.30
C ARG A 534 -20.71 -15.24 38.70
N TYR A 535 -20.77 -16.55 38.89
CA TYR A 535 -20.49 -17.24 40.16
C TYR A 535 -19.14 -17.94 40.18
N ILE A 536 -18.37 -17.84 39.10
CA ILE A 536 -16.98 -18.31 39.06
C ILE A 536 -16.09 -17.18 39.57
N GLY A 537 -15.37 -17.45 40.66
CA GLY A 537 -14.46 -16.49 41.28
C GLY A 537 -13.12 -16.39 40.55
N ASN A 538 -12.05 -16.14 41.29
CA ASN A 538 -10.74 -15.95 40.68
C ASN A 538 -10.17 -17.28 40.14
N ILE A 539 -9.55 -17.22 38.95
CA ILE A 539 -8.85 -18.35 38.32
C ILE A 539 -7.38 -18.00 38.20
N LYS A 540 -6.51 -18.79 38.82
CA LYS A 540 -5.06 -18.68 38.67
C LYS A 540 -4.53 -19.88 37.88
N LEU A 541 -3.93 -19.58 36.73
CA LEU A 541 -3.24 -20.56 35.87
C LEU A 541 -1.76 -20.63 36.25
N PHE A 542 -1.31 -21.81 36.66
CA PHE A 542 0.10 -22.17 36.82
C PHE A 542 0.57 -23.02 35.64
N ALA A 543 1.86 -23.35 35.60
CA ALA A 543 2.47 -24.11 34.50
C ALA A 543 1.81 -25.49 34.33
N SER A 544 1.70 -26.25 35.43
CA SER A 544 1.20 -27.64 35.45
C SER A 544 -0.20 -27.84 36.04
N HIS A 545 -0.79 -26.82 36.65
CA HIS A 545 -2.11 -26.91 37.29
C HIS A 545 -2.79 -25.54 37.34
N SER A 546 -4.08 -25.51 37.66
CA SER A 546 -4.82 -24.26 37.86
C SER A 546 -5.67 -24.33 39.12
N THR A 547 -5.93 -23.18 39.73
CA THR A 547 -6.83 -23.06 40.89
C THR A 547 -8.00 -22.17 40.56
N ILE A 548 -9.21 -22.57 40.96
CA ILE A 548 -10.48 -21.92 40.66
C ILE A 548 -11.28 -21.75 41.95
N GLU A 549 -11.88 -20.58 42.14
CA GLU A 549 -12.82 -20.32 43.23
C GLU A 549 -14.26 -20.57 42.74
N LEU A 550 -15.01 -21.43 43.44
CA LEU A 550 -16.41 -21.77 43.15
C LEU A 550 -17.27 -21.65 44.43
N PRO A 551 -18.59 -21.41 44.35
CA PRO A 551 -19.42 -21.21 45.54
C PRO A 551 -19.54 -22.45 46.43
N LYS A 552 -19.62 -22.25 47.75
CA LYS A 552 -19.82 -23.29 48.77
C LYS A 552 -21.25 -23.83 48.72
N GLY A 553 -21.42 -25.15 48.81
CA GLY A 553 -22.75 -25.80 48.83
C GLY A 553 -23.25 -26.35 47.49
N MET A 554 -22.35 -26.62 46.55
CA MET A 554 -22.69 -27.23 45.26
C MET A 554 -23.30 -28.65 45.46
N PRO A 555 -24.38 -29.01 44.75
CA PRO A 555 -24.94 -30.37 44.78
C PRO A 555 -23.90 -31.41 44.38
N GLY A 556 -23.84 -32.55 45.10
CA GLY A 556 -22.85 -33.60 44.86
C GLY A 556 -22.87 -34.20 43.44
N GLU A 557 -23.97 -34.02 42.70
CA GLU A 557 -24.12 -34.41 41.30
C GLU A 557 -23.21 -33.58 40.37
N VAL A 558 -23.12 -32.26 40.58
CA VAL A 558 -22.31 -31.35 39.74
C VAL A 558 -20.81 -31.65 39.89
N LEU A 559 -20.37 -32.04 41.09
CA LEU A 559 -19.00 -32.47 41.34
C LEU A 559 -18.65 -33.80 40.62
N GLN A 560 -19.62 -34.71 40.46
CA GLN A 560 -19.42 -35.94 39.70
C GLN A 560 -19.36 -35.71 38.18
N HIS A 561 -20.08 -34.69 37.68
CA HIS A 561 -20.01 -34.27 36.27
C HIS A 561 -18.63 -33.71 35.92
N PHE A 562 -18.02 -32.94 36.83
CA PHE A 562 -16.67 -32.40 36.63
C PHE A 562 -15.57 -33.44 36.50
N THR A 563 -15.69 -34.59 37.16
CA THR A 563 -14.73 -35.70 37.04
C THR A 563 -14.74 -36.36 35.64
N ARG A 564 -15.85 -36.19 34.88
CA ARG A 564 -16.00 -36.72 33.52
C ARG A 564 -15.72 -35.69 32.43
N THR A 565 -15.63 -34.41 32.78
CA THR A 565 -15.39 -33.32 31.82
C THR A 565 -13.96 -33.37 31.29
N ARG A 566 -13.79 -33.05 30.01
CA ARG A 566 -12.48 -32.92 29.37
C ARG A 566 -12.23 -31.47 28.96
N ILE A 567 -11.06 -30.94 29.33
CA ILE A 567 -10.56 -29.67 28.83
C ILE A 567 -9.47 -30.00 27.81
N LEU A 568 -9.68 -29.63 26.54
CA LEU A 568 -8.72 -29.88 25.44
C LEU A 568 -8.23 -31.35 25.41
N ASN A 569 -9.16 -32.31 25.50
CA ASN A 569 -8.95 -33.76 25.52
C ASN A 569 -8.27 -34.36 26.76
N LYS A 570 -7.96 -33.59 27.82
CA LYS A 570 -7.51 -34.12 29.11
C LYS A 570 -8.64 -34.14 30.15
N PRO A 571 -8.77 -35.21 30.96
CA PRO A 571 -9.78 -35.29 32.01
C PRO A 571 -9.52 -34.24 33.09
N MET A 572 -10.59 -33.58 33.54
CA MET A 572 -10.53 -32.58 34.60
C MET A 572 -10.58 -33.27 35.97
N ASN A 573 -9.40 -33.57 36.52
CA ASN A 573 -9.30 -34.03 37.91
C ASN A 573 -9.35 -32.83 38.86
N MET A 574 -10.53 -32.60 39.46
CA MET A 574 -10.75 -31.49 40.39
C MET A 574 -10.59 -31.95 41.85
N GLN A 575 -9.70 -31.30 42.61
CA GLN A 575 -9.46 -31.55 44.03
C GLN A 575 -9.82 -30.31 44.85
N LEU A 576 -10.56 -30.49 45.95
CA LEU A 576 -10.89 -29.41 46.89
C LEU A 576 -9.67 -29.07 47.76
N LEU A 577 -9.24 -27.80 47.76
CA LEU A 577 -8.11 -27.30 48.56
C LEU A 577 -8.54 -26.64 49.88
N GLY A 578 -9.81 -26.20 50.00
CA GLY A 578 -10.36 -25.59 51.23
C GLY A 578 -11.25 -24.38 50.96
N ASP A 579 -11.60 -23.64 52.00
CA ASP A 579 -12.37 -22.39 51.88
C ASP A 579 -11.48 -21.27 51.30
N ALA A 580 -12.03 -20.46 50.40
CA ALA A 580 -11.31 -19.36 49.76
C ALA A 580 -11.16 -18.18 50.73
N VAL A 581 -9.93 -17.70 50.90
CA VAL A 581 -9.65 -16.55 51.78
C VAL A 581 -10.10 -15.25 51.10
N PRO A 582 -10.89 -14.37 51.74
CA PRO A 582 -11.33 -13.12 51.15
C PRO A 582 -10.13 -12.22 50.81
N HIS A 583 -10.00 -11.80 49.56
CA HIS A 583 -8.95 -10.88 49.14
C HIS A 583 -9.28 -9.47 49.63
N ALA A 584 -8.66 -9.04 50.74
CA ALA A 584 -8.59 -7.63 51.11
C ALA A 584 -7.81 -6.89 50.02
N GLY A 585 -8.47 -5.93 49.35
CA GLY A 585 -7.89 -5.17 48.26
C GLY A 585 -6.58 -4.51 48.68
N GLY A 586 -5.50 -4.83 47.96
CA GLY A 586 -4.21 -4.17 48.13
C GLY A 586 -4.34 -2.68 47.91
N GLU A 587 -4.15 -1.92 49.00
CA GLU A 587 -3.96 -0.49 48.99
C GLU A 587 -2.83 -0.13 48.02
N ARG A 588 -3.17 0.69 47.03
CA ARG A 588 -2.18 1.42 46.25
C ARG A 588 -1.40 2.31 47.22
N ARG A 589 -0.16 1.92 47.54
CA ARG A 589 0.83 2.81 48.15
C ARG A 589 1.03 4.03 47.25
N GLY A 590 0.29 5.09 47.57
CA GLY A 590 0.60 6.45 47.16
C GLY A 590 1.78 6.95 47.98
N GLY A 591 2.98 6.84 47.41
CA GLY A 591 4.19 7.45 47.95
C GLY A 591 4.33 8.89 47.47
N GLY A 592 3.52 9.80 48.02
CA GLY A 592 3.68 11.24 47.87
C GLY A 592 3.54 11.90 49.23
N ARG A 593 4.67 12.14 49.91
CA ARG A 593 4.74 13.04 51.07
C ARG A 593 5.91 13.99 50.87
N SER A 594 5.58 15.21 50.46
CA SER A 594 6.33 16.40 50.83
C SER A 594 6.13 16.61 52.33
N PHE A 595 7.21 16.74 53.09
CA PHE A 595 7.17 17.39 54.39
C PHE A 595 8.30 18.41 54.46
N SER A 596 7.88 19.63 54.76
CA SER A 596 8.65 20.82 55.01
C SER A 596 9.44 20.72 56.32
N GLY A 597 10.72 21.14 56.27
CA GLY A 597 11.40 21.93 57.28
C GLY A 597 11.85 21.25 58.56
N GLU A 598 13.18 21.08 58.71
CA GLU A 598 13.92 21.71 59.80
C GLU A 598 15.44 21.75 59.50
N ARG A 599 16.11 22.67 60.19
CA ARG A 599 17.35 23.40 59.84
C ARG A 599 18.67 22.64 60.12
N ARG A 600 19.75 23.28 59.62
CA ARG A 600 21.18 23.23 60.01
C ARG A 600 22.00 22.19 59.23
N GLU A 601 23.20 22.45 58.74
CA GLU A 601 24.14 23.58 58.79
C GLU A 601 25.24 23.26 57.75
N GLY A 602 25.88 24.29 57.17
CA GLY A 602 27.24 24.14 56.65
C GLY A 602 27.43 24.24 55.13
N GLY A 603 27.99 25.38 54.71
CA GLY A 603 29.11 25.37 53.76
C GLY A 603 28.85 25.69 52.28
N ARG A 604 28.82 27.00 51.97
CA ARG A 604 29.63 27.72 50.93
C ARG A 604 30.66 26.84 50.17
N ASN A 605 31.07 27.06 48.92
CA ASN A 605 30.89 28.06 47.86
C ASN A 605 31.69 27.57 46.64
N PHE A 606 31.37 28.09 45.45
CA PHE A 606 32.26 28.46 44.31
C PHE A 606 33.08 27.34 43.62
N SER A 607 32.81 27.00 42.36
CA SER A 607 33.24 27.69 41.11
C SER A 607 34.73 27.65 40.83
N GLY A 608 35.10 27.31 39.59
CA GLY A 608 36.33 27.84 38.98
C GLY A 608 37.25 26.82 38.30
N GLU A 609 37.22 26.87 36.97
CA GLU A 609 38.40 26.99 36.08
C GLU A 609 39.44 25.86 35.90
N ARG A 610 39.49 25.43 34.63
CA ARG A 610 40.62 25.46 33.69
C ARG A 610 41.85 24.55 33.87
N ARG A 611 42.35 24.20 32.67
CA ARG A 611 43.75 23.88 32.26
C ARG A 611 44.26 22.50 32.68
N GLU A 612 45.19 21.85 31.99
CA GLU A 612 45.81 21.87 30.65
C GLU A 612 46.84 20.72 30.71
N GLY A 613 47.25 20.16 29.57
CA GLY A 613 48.46 19.32 29.48
C GLY A 613 48.25 17.85 29.84
N GLY A 614 48.79 16.87 29.13
CA GLY A 614 49.76 16.90 28.05
C GLY A 614 50.37 15.50 27.89
N ARG A 615 50.61 15.12 26.63
CA ARG A 615 51.68 14.24 26.08
C ARG A 615 52.08 12.92 26.78
N GLY A 616 52.29 11.91 25.93
CA GLY A 616 53.20 10.79 26.18
C GLY A 616 52.52 9.45 25.90
N ASP A 617 52.50 8.95 24.65
CA ASP A 617 53.59 8.19 24.01
C ASP A 617 53.68 6.73 24.49
N GLY A 618 53.77 5.80 23.54
CA GLY A 618 54.52 4.57 23.76
C GLY A 618 53.84 3.22 23.52
N ARG A 619 54.13 2.66 22.33
CA ARG A 619 54.54 1.25 22.05
C ARG A 619 53.44 0.18 22.02
N ARG A 620 53.17 -0.46 20.87
CA ARG A 620 53.97 -1.40 20.04
C ARG A 620 53.92 -2.86 20.51
N PHE A 621 53.42 -3.68 19.57
CA PHE A 621 53.92 -4.99 19.10
C PHE A 621 53.65 -6.28 19.91
N SER A 622 52.83 -7.12 19.26
CA SER A 622 53.13 -8.48 18.76
C SER A 622 53.50 -9.63 19.70
N GLY A 623 52.92 -10.80 19.39
CA GLY A 623 53.44 -12.13 19.73
C GLY A 623 52.32 -13.16 19.54
N GLU A 624 52.06 -13.67 18.33
CA GLU A 624 52.66 -14.88 17.71
C GLU A 624 52.46 -16.22 18.47
N ARG A 625 51.95 -17.20 17.70
CA ARG A 625 52.25 -18.65 17.72
C ARG A 625 51.63 -19.48 18.87
N ARG A 626 51.17 -20.73 18.67
CA ARG A 626 51.58 -21.78 17.70
C ARG A 626 50.60 -22.98 17.77
N GLU A 627 50.41 -23.66 16.61
CA GLU A 627 50.37 -25.13 16.37
C GLU A 627 49.41 -26.03 17.22
N SER A 628 48.77 -27.11 16.72
CA SER A 628 49.30 -28.17 15.84
C SER A 628 48.22 -29.21 15.43
N ARG A 629 48.46 -29.83 14.25
CA ARG A 629 48.24 -31.25 13.85
C ARG A 629 46.84 -31.79 13.43
N GLY A 630 46.76 -32.23 12.16
CA GLY A 630 45.78 -33.18 11.58
C GLY A 630 46.07 -34.66 11.92
N PRO A 631 45.75 -35.71 11.10
CA PRO A 631 45.44 -35.71 9.64
C PRO A 631 44.39 -36.75 9.09
N ARG A 632 44.04 -36.63 7.78
CA ARG A 632 43.74 -37.68 6.71
C ARG A 632 42.55 -38.67 6.92
N ARG A 633 41.82 -39.22 5.92
CA ARG A 633 41.94 -39.45 4.46
C ARG A 633 40.61 -40.03 3.89
N ASP A 634 40.38 -39.86 2.56
CA ASP A 634 39.73 -40.72 1.53
C ASP A 634 38.27 -41.25 1.75
N ASP A 635 37.38 -41.48 0.77
CA ASP A 635 37.45 -41.53 -0.70
C ASP A 635 36.05 -41.56 -1.39
N SER A 636 36.05 -41.44 -2.73
CA SER A 636 35.12 -42.04 -3.72
C SER A 636 33.69 -41.43 -3.87
N THR A 637 33.35 -40.68 -4.94
CA THR A 637 33.00 -41.00 -6.35
C THR A 637 31.55 -41.46 -6.62
N GLY A 638 30.91 -40.85 -7.63
CA GLY A 638 29.60 -41.28 -8.15
C GLY A 638 28.96 -40.38 -9.21
N ARG A 639 29.59 -40.21 -10.39
CA ARG A 639 28.93 -39.73 -11.62
C ARG A 639 28.03 -40.82 -12.20
N ARG A 640 26.82 -40.49 -12.66
CA ARG A 640 26.14 -41.22 -13.74
C ARG A 640 25.52 -40.26 -14.75
N ARG A 641 25.95 -40.47 -16.01
CA ARG A 641 25.38 -39.98 -17.26
C ARG A 641 24.68 -41.19 -17.87
N PHE A 642 23.48 -41.03 -18.42
CA PHE A 642 22.95 -41.90 -19.48
C PHE A 642 22.15 -41.00 -20.44
N GLY A 643 22.38 -41.19 -21.73
CA GLY A 643 21.52 -40.72 -22.81
C GLY A 643 20.89 -41.92 -23.51
N GLY A 644 19.93 -41.64 -24.40
CA GLY A 644 19.43 -42.57 -25.41
C GLY A 644 17.90 -42.55 -25.60
N ASP A 645 17.50 -42.05 -26.77
CA ASP A 645 16.37 -42.46 -27.62
C ASP A 645 14.92 -42.50 -27.07
N ALA A 646 14.10 -41.55 -27.52
CA ALA A 646 12.82 -41.72 -28.23
C ALA A 646 12.24 -40.35 -28.61
#